data_AF-S9VXW2-F1
#
_entry.id   AF-S9VXW2-F1
#
_cell.length_a   1.000
_cell.length_b   1.000
_cell.length_c   1.000
_cell.angle_alpha   90.00
_cell.angle_beta   90.00
_cell.angle_gamma   90.00
#
_symmetry.space_group_name_H-M   'P 1'
#
loop_
_entity.id
_entity.type
_entity.pdbx_description
1 polymer ?
#
loop_
_entity_poly.entity_id
_entity_poly.type
_entity_poly.pdbx_seq_one_letter_code
_entity_poly.pdbx_strand_id
1 'polypeptide(L)'
;MNLLFSSILVFVVSQIITALPQEPFLERALDSSYEQVPDLSPEAVELATRYVEATRMQKRDDTSSKYAPYNVTCPNDLLRDGSKGISDGEQSYLNKRIDSVNKLTREFVQNAGLNISVNDVITEKDGPRLGIAFSGGGFRAMLNGAGFFDAFDSRSQNSSKFTGLMQSSMYISGLSGGSWLVGSIAVNNFSNITYLKDNVWDMEHSVFAPHSNPIKLGLYYNHLREEIDAKQDAGFDTSITDLWGRSLARKLVDAPRGGPGITWSSIRNQSWFENAEYPYPIIISDSRREDEHIIPENSTIFEFTPYEFGSWDNGINAFIPMEYVGTHLNNGVPPNNQCVRGFDDAGFVMGSSATLFNEALLRLNSNSTLGHLAEDILQHISENQNDIAPYPNPFQNYTAKNSTVANNFKNYPTVDLVDGGEDNQNIPLWPLLHPQRFVDVIFAVDSTADDNSWPTGSSLVNTYERVTGVNGNKSIDVRGFPYVPDENTFVSKGLNTRPTFFGCDGKNTTLKQNYVDNKTPPLVVYMPNYPWDFDSNISTFTFDLSNEKTEAVINNARVAATQNNSDDFATCLACAVVQRSLERKNMSTPERCKTCFQQYCWDGSVASIKATDYNPTILSTKDSSSASRTVSLGLSSILLSLVPFVFLIA
;
A
#
# COMPACT_ATOMS: atom_id res chain seq x y z
N MET A 1 -22.91 18.25 9.52
CA MET A 1 -21.74 18.58 10.37
C MET A 1 -21.98 18.39 11.87
N ASN A 2 -23.01 18.98 12.49
CA ASN A 2 -23.38 18.65 13.89
C ASN A 2 -23.64 17.15 14.06
N LEU A 3 -24.29 16.49 13.10
CA LEU A 3 -24.47 15.02 13.10
C LEU A 3 -23.15 14.26 12.94
N LEU A 4 -22.28 14.65 11.99
CA LEU A 4 -20.96 14.03 11.75
C LEU A 4 -20.07 14.06 13.01
N PHE A 5 -19.89 15.25 13.59
CA PHE A 5 -19.13 15.39 14.83
C PHE A 5 -19.85 14.80 16.04
N SER A 6 -21.19 14.83 16.13
CA SER A 6 -21.91 14.18 17.24
C SER A 6 -21.82 12.66 17.18
N SER A 7 -21.92 12.05 16.00
CA SER A 7 -21.81 10.60 15.81
C SER A 7 -20.37 10.12 16.02
N ILE A 8 -19.37 10.87 15.55
CA ILE A 8 -17.96 10.59 15.83
C ILE A 8 -17.63 10.82 17.31
N LEU A 9 -18.17 11.87 17.95
CA LEU A 9 -18.00 12.09 19.38
C LEU A 9 -18.62 10.93 20.17
N VAL A 10 -19.73 10.35 19.74
CA VAL A 10 -20.34 9.17 20.37
C VAL A 10 -19.50 7.91 20.15
N PHE A 11 -18.94 7.70 18.96
CA PHE A 11 -18.02 6.59 18.66
C PHE A 11 -16.69 6.71 19.42
N VAL A 12 -16.12 7.91 19.47
CA VAL A 12 -14.92 8.26 20.24
C VAL A 12 -15.20 8.16 21.74
N VAL A 13 -16.37 8.59 22.22
CA VAL A 13 -16.78 8.41 23.63
C VAL A 13 -16.97 6.92 23.93
N SER A 14 -17.51 6.12 23.02
CA SER A 14 -17.60 4.65 23.16
C SER A 14 -16.22 4.00 23.25
N GLN A 15 -15.26 4.42 22.43
CA GLN A 15 -13.87 3.94 22.45
C GLN A 15 -13.11 4.42 23.70
N ILE A 16 -13.36 5.65 24.16
CA ILE A 16 -12.83 6.20 25.42
C ILE A 16 -13.39 5.43 26.62
N ILE A 17 -14.68 5.09 26.62
CA ILE A 17 -15.32 4.30 27.69
C ILE A 17 -14.73 2.90 27.79
N THR A 18 -14.32 2.29 26.67
CA THR A 18 -13.65 0.97 26.67
C THR A 18 -12.16 1.03 27.01
N ALA A 19 -11.51 2.19 26.85
CA ALA A 19 -10.07 2.36 27.06
C ALA A 19 -9.69 2.92 28.45
N LEU A 20 -10.67 3.35 29.26
CA LEU A 20 -10.43 3.84 30.61
C LEU A 20 -10.40 2.69 31.64
N PRO A 21 -9.33 2.56 32.46
CA PRO A 21 -9.40 1.73 33.66
C PRO A 21 -10.47 2.30 34.60
N GLN A 22 -11.41 1.46 35.04
CA GLN A 22 -12.41 1.86 36.02
C GLN A 22 -11.77 2.10 37.39
N GLU A 23 -11.51 3.35 37.76
CA GLU A 23 -11.37 3.79 39.16
C GLU A 23 -11.89 5.25 39.29
N PRO A 24 -12.56 5.63 40.40
CA PRO A 24 -13.32 6.86 40.49
C PRO A 24 -12.48 7.99 41.09
N PHE A 25 -12.14 9.01 40.29
CA PHE A 25 -11.59 10.25 40.85
C PHE A 25 -12.13 11.48 40.13
N LEU A 26 -13.43 11.72 40.33
CA LEU A 26 -14.12 12.92 39.85
C LEU A 26 -14.77 13.60 41.06
N GLU A 27 -13.96 14.29 41.87
CA GLU A 27 -14.49 15.36 42.76
C GLU A 27 -13.47 16.37 43.32
N ARG A 28 -12.23 16.46 42.81
CA ARG A 28 -11.29 17.52 43.23
C ARG A 28 -10.42 18.04 42.08
N ALA A 29 -10.96 18.93 41.27
CA ALA A 29 -10.15 19.81 40.42
C ALA A 29 -10.95 21.05 39.99
N LEU A 30 -11.63 21.70 40.94
CA LEU A 30 -12.21 23.03 40.77
C LEU A 30 -11.81 23.89 41.97
N ASP A 31 -10.51 24.11 42.16
CA ASP A 31 -10.00 25.32 42.81
C ASP A 31 -8.48 25.39 42.65
N SER A 32 -7.97 26.25 41.77
CA SER A 32 -6.90 27.19 42.12
C SER A 32 -6.45 28.01 40.91
N SER A 33 -6.25 29.28 41.22
CA SER A 33 -6.00 30.43 40.37
C SER A 33 -4.63 30.45 39.69
N TYR A 34 -4.64 31.06 38.50
CA TYR A 34 -3.52 31.73 37.82
C TYR A 34 -2.51 32.39 38.77
N GLU A 35 -1.20 32.10 38.62
CA GLU A 35 -0.11 33.09 38.68
C GLU A 35 1.28 32.51 38.29
N GLN A 36 1.98 33.28 37.44
CA GLN A 36 3.44 33.41 37.18
C GLN A 36 4.31 32.19 36.79
N VAL A 37 4.90 32.29 35.58
CA VAL A 37 5.98 31.43 35.05
C VAL A 37 7.33 31.94 35.58
N PRO A 38 8.18 31.10 36.22
CA PRO A 38 9.53 31.50 36.63
C PRO A 38 10.57 31.33 35.50
N ASP A 39 11.62 32.15 35.58
CA ASP A 39 12.81 32.14 34.72
C ASP A 39 13.47 30.75 34.68
N LEU A 40 13.72 30.23 33.47
CA LEU A 40 14.31 28.90 33.25
C LEU A 40 15.79 28.87 33.65
N SER A 41 16.22 27.80 34.32
CA SER A 41 17.62 27.62 34.73
C SER A 41 18.55 27.45 33.51
N PRO A 42 19.86 27.78 33.63
CA PRO A 42 20.83 27.56 32.56
C PRO A 42 20.91 26.11 32.07
N GLU A 43 20.66 25.14 32.95
CA GLU A 43 20.57 23.71 32.61
C GLU A 43 19.30 23.38 31.80
N ALA A 44 18.17 24.05 32.07
CA ALA A 44 16.96 23.91 31.26
C ALA A 44 17.12 24.58 29.89
N VAL A 45 17.89 25.68 29.81
CA VAL A 45 18.28 26.31 28.53
C VAL A 45 19.25 25.42 27.76
N GLU A 46 20.21 24.75 28.42
CA GLU A 46 21.13 23.81 27.77
C GLU A 46 20.41 22.53 27.31
N LEU A 47 19.45 22.03 28.10
CA LEU A 47 18.60 20.90 27.70
C LEU A 47 17.68 21.26 26.53
N ALA A 48 17.09 22.47 26.55
CA ALA A 48 16.32 23.00 25.43
C ALA A 48 17.21 23.24 24.19
N THR A 49 18.45 23.70 24.37
CA THR A 49 19.40 23.92 23.28
C THR A 49 19.87 22.59 22.68
N ARG A 50 20.11 21.55 23.51
CA ARG A 50 20.40 20.19 23.02
C ARG A 50 19.19 19.53 22.38
N TYR A 51 17.97 19.82 22.84
CA TYR A 51 16.73 19.37 22.21
C TYR A 51 16.56 20.04 20.83
N VAL A 52 16.89 21.34 20.71
CA VAL A 52 16.90 22.12 19.46
C VAL A 52 18.02 21.68 18.50
N GLU A 53 19.18 21.28 19.01
CA GLU A 53 20.29 20.76 18.18
C GLU A 53 20.08 19.30 17.74
N ALA A 54 19.39 18.48 18.54
CA ALA A 54 18.94 17.13 18.15
C ALA A 54 17.79 17.14 17.12
N THR A 55 17.12 18.28 16.93
CA THR A 55 16.11 18.48 15.87
C THR A 55 16.70 18.84 14.49
N ARG A 56 18.02 18.67 14.28
CA ARG A 56 18.70 18.92 13.00
C ARG A 56 18.60 17.79 11.96
N MET A 57 17.48 17.07 11.94
CA MET A 57 16.80 16.73 10.69
C MET A 57 15.45 17.44 10.78
N GLN A 58 15.39 18.63 10.19
CA GLN A 58 14.27 19.57 10.34
C GLN A 58 12.95 18.89 9.91
N LYS A 59 12.02 18.73 10.87
CA LYS A 59 10.58 18.73 10.59
C LYS A 59 10.33 19.77 9.50
N ARG A 60 9.64 19.42 8.40
CA ARG A 60 9.39 20.40 7.34
C ARG A 60 8.69 21.62 7.95
N ASP A 61 9.41 22.74 8.02
CA ASP A 61 9.03 23.95 8.75
C ASP A 61 8.05 24.80 7.94
N ASP A 62 7.05 24.17 7.32
CA ASP A 62 6.08 24.87 6.49
C ASP A 62 4.80 25.15 7.28
N THR A 63 4.81 26.30 7.94
CA THR A 63 3.65 26.89 8.61
C THR A 63 2.69 27.58 7.63
N SER A 64 2.93 27.55 6.32
CA SER A 64 2.17 28.33 5.32
C SER A 64 1.13 27.54 4.51
N SER A 65 1.13 26.21 4.60
CA SER A 65 0.34 25.36 3.71
C SER A 65 -0.93 24.84 4.39
N LYS A 66 -2.08 25.40 3.99
CA LYS A 66 -3.42 25.09 4.52
C LYS A 66 -4.02 23.87 3.81
N TYR A 67 -4.92 23.16 4.50
CA TYR A 67 -5.66 22.03 3.94
C TYR A 67 -6.69 22.42 2.86
N ALA A 68 -7.18 23.66 2.93
CA ALA A 68 -8.15 24.16 1.95
C ALA A 68 -7.54 24.23 0.54
N PRO A 69 -8.15 23.57 -0.46
CA PRO A 69 -7.77 23.75 -1.85
C PRO A 69 -8.07 25.19 -2.32
N TYR A 70 -7.38 25.64 -3.37
CA TYR A 70 -7.51 27.01 -3.85
C TYR A 70 -7.45 27.09 -5.38
N ASN A 71 -8.13 28.11 -5.92
CA ASN A 71 -8.23 28.34 -7.35
C ASN A 71 -6.96 29.00 -7.91
N VAL A 72 -6.55 28.52 -9.08
CA VAL A 72 -5.47 29.06 -9.90
C VAL A 72 -5.90 29.15 -11.36
N THR A 73 -5.12 29.83 -12.19
CA THR A 73 -5.33 29.80 -13.65
C THR A 73 -4.88 28.45 -14.21
N CYS A 74 -5.71 27.84 -15.04
CA CYS A 74 -5.37 26.57 -15.68
C CYS A 74 -4.25 26.71 -16.72
N PRO A 75 -3.35 25.71 -16.83
CA PRO A 75 -2.56 25.51 -18.05
C PRO A 75 -3.45 25.04 -19.21
N ASN A 76 -2.87 25.01 -20.42
CA ASN A 76 -3.50 24.36 -21.55
C ASN A 76 -3.46 22.84 -21.37
N ASP A 77 -4.44 22.13 -21.96
CA ASP A 77 -4.52 20.66 -22.02
C ASP A 77 -4.42 19.95 -20.66
N LEU A 78 -5.55 19.87 -19.95
CA LEU A 78 -5.62 19.25 -18.62
C LEU A 78 -5.83 17.75 -18.61
N LEU A 79 -6.22 17.15 -19.74
CA LEU A 79 -6.40 15.71 -19.85
C LEU A 79 -5.43 15.09 -20.85
N ARG A 80 -4.58 14.21 -20.34
CA ARG A 80 -3.75 13.32 -21.15
C ARG A 80 -4.53 12.06 -21.48
N ASP A 81 -4.50 11.70 -22.76
CA ASP A 81 -5.02 10.44 -23.29
C ASP A 81 -4.05 9.30 -22.93
N GLY A 82 -4.54 8.31 -22.18
CA GLY A 82 -3.75 7.17 -21.69
C GLY A 82 -3.20 6.29 -22.82
N SER A 83 -3.86 6.26 -23.98
CA SER A 83 -3.37 5.52 -25.15
C SER A 83 -2.04 6.05 -25.73
N LYS A 84 -1.62 7.25 -25.31
CA LYS A 84 -0.31 7.82 -25.66
C LYS A 84 0.83 7.26 -24.80
N GLY A 85 0.55 6.42 -23.81
CA GLY A 85 1.51 5.84 -22.88
C GLY A 85 1.63 6.62 -21.57
N ILE A 86 2.77 6.52 -20.89
CA ILE A 86 3.03 7.23 -19.64
C ILE A 86 3.26 8.73 -19.91
N SER A 87 3.15 9.58 -18.88
CA SER A 87 3.42 11.02 -19.02
C SER A 87 4.89 11.32 -19.31
N ASP A 88 5.15 12.48 -19.91
CA ASP A 88 6.51 12.99 -20.11
C ASP A 88 7.27 13.15 -18.78
N GLY A 89 6.54 13.49 -17.70
CA GLY A 89 7.08 13.57 -16.35
C GLY A 89 7.55 12.21 -15.82
N GLU A 90 6.68 11.20 -15.89
CA GLU A 90 7.07 9.82 -15.53
C GLU A 90 8.25 9.37 -16.41
N GLN A 91 8.16 9.52 -17.73
CA GLN A 91 9.21 9.11 -18.66
C GLN A 91 10.57 9.79 -18.35
N SER A 92 10.57 11.08 -18.02
CA SER A 92 11.78 11.82 -17.62
C SER A 92 12.40 11.26 -16.33
N TYR A 93 11.56 10.95 -15.33
CA TYR A 93 11.99 10.34 -14.08
C TYR A 93 12.67 8.98 -14.32
N LEU A 94 12.04 8.11 -15.10
CA LEU A 94 12.58 6.79 -15.43
C LEU A 94 13.90 6.88 -16.22
N ASN A 95 13.98 7.82 -17.16
CA ASN A 95 15.19 8.05 -17.95
C ASN A 95 16.37 8.50 -17.07
N LYS A 96 16.12 9.27 -16.01
CA LYS A 96 17.15 9.65 -15.04
C LYS A 96 17.57 8.47 -14.16
N ARG A 97 16.63 7.59 -13.83
CA ARG A 97 16.83 6.45 -12.92
C ARG A 97 17.53 5.24 -13.55
N ILE A 98 17.31 5.00 -14.85
CA ILE A 98 17.68 3.73 -15.52
C ILE A 98 19.17 3.37 -15.39
N ASP A 99 20.08 4.34 -15.52
CA ASP A 99 21.52 4.08 -15.44
C ASP A 99 21.93 3.59 -14.04
N SER A 100 21.40 4.24 -13.00
CA SER A 100 21.62 3.87 -11.59
C SER A 100 20.99 2.52 -11.27
N VAL A 101 19.75 2.28 -11.70
CA VAL A 101 19.06 0.99 -11.52
C VAL A 101 19.83 -0.15 -12.16
N ASN A 102 20.27 0.01 -13.41
CA ASN A 102 21.01 -1.04 -14.11
C ASN A 102 22.36 -1.32 -13.44
N LYS A 103 23.05 -0.27 -12.98
CA LYS A 103 24.29 -0.42 -12.20
C LYS A 103 24.05 -1.24 -10.92
N LEU A 104 23.08 -0.84 -10.10
CA LEU A 104 22.78 -1.49 -8.83
C LEU A 104 22.27 -2.93 -9.03
N THR A 105 21.52 -3.18 -10.10
CA THR A 105 21.07 -4.53 -10.47
C THR A 105 22.27 -5.43 -10.79
N ARG A 106 23.29 -4.93 -11.51
CA ARG A 106 24.53 -5.69 -11.75
C ARG A 106 25.23 -6.04 -10.45
N GLU A 107 25.36 -5.06 -9.56
CA GLU A 107 26.00 -5.24 -8.25
C GLU A 107 25.25 -6.28 -7.42
N PHE A 108 23.91 -6.23 -7.38
CA PHE A 108 23.08 -7.23 -6.72
C PHE A 108 23.31 -8.64 -7.31
N VAL A 109 23.25 -8.80 -8.64
CA VAL A 109 23.44 -10.10 -9.31
C VAL A 109 24.82 -10.70 -9.00
N GLN A 110 25.86 -9.86 -8.97
CA GLN A 110 27.22 -10.27 -8.61
C GLN A 110 27.32 -10.66 -7.13
N ASN A 111 26.79 -9.82 -6.22
CA ASN A 111 26.81 -10.07 -4.78
C ASN A 111 26.01 -11.32 -4.39
N ALA A 112 24.91 -11.58 -5.09
CA ALA A 112 24.12 -12.80 -4.96
C ALA A 112 24.90 -14.07 -5.35
N GLY A 113 26.01 -13.95 -6.08
CA GLY A 113 26.85 -15.07 -6.49
C GLY A 113 26.41 -15.76 -7.78
N LEU A 114 25.54 -15.13 -8.58
CA LEU A 114 25.11 -15.68 -9.86
C LEU A 114 26.21 -15.50 -10.92
N ASN A 115 26.83 -16.61 -11.32
CA ASN A 115 27.92 -16.61 -12.31
C ASN A 115 27.38 -16.49 -13.75
N ILE A 116 27.31 -15.26 -14.25
CA ILE A 116 26.94 -14.92 -15.63
C ILE A 116 27.79 -13.76 -16.16
N SER A 117 27.83 -13.58 -17.48
CA SER A 117 28.35 -12.36 -18.11
C SER A 117 27.40 -11.18 -17.88
N VAL A 118 27.37 -10.65 -16.65
CA VAL A 118 26.35 -9.69 -16.21
C VAL A 118 26.27 -8.44 -17.10
N ASN A 119 27.40 -7.98 -17.66
CA ASN A 119 27.45 -6.82 -18.55
C ASN A 119 26.84 -7.08 -19.94
N ASP A 120 26.79 -8.33 -20.38
CA ASP A 120 26.12 -8.71 -21.64
C ASP A 120 24.59 -8.72 -21.43
N VAL A 121 24.16 -9.10 -20.22
CA VAL A 121 22.74 -9.19 -19.84
C VAL A 121 22.18 -7.82 -19.44
N ILE A 122 22.95 -7.00 -18.73
CA ILE A 122 22.53 -5.71 -18.18
C ILE A 122 23.56 -4.65 -18.57
N THR A 123 23.22 -3.82 -19.55
CA THR A 123 24.03 -2.68 -19.99
C THR A 123 23.65 -1.41 -19.21
N GLU A 124 24.23 -0.26 -19.52
CA GLU A 124 23.82 1.01 -18.89
C GLU A 124 22.39 1.40 -19.27
N LYS A 125 21.98 1.17 -20.53
CA LYS A 125 20.68 1.62 -21.07
C LYS A 125 19.62 0.53 -21.18
N ASP A 126 20.02 -0.73 -21.08
CA ASP A 126 19.14 -1.90 -21.25
C ASP A 126 19.40 -2.92 -20.14
N GLY A 127 18.37 -3.19 -19.35
CA GLY A 127 18.37 -4.08 -18.20
C GLY A 127 16.94 -4.32 -17.70
N PRO A 128 16.74 -5.24 -16.74
CA PRO A 128 15.40 -5.58 -16.26
C PRO A 128 14.79 -4.43 -15.46
N ARG A 129 13.51 -4.14 -15.66
CA ARG A 129 12.79 -3.19 -14.78
C ARG A 129 12.04 -3.95 -13.69
N LEU A 130 12.35 -3.63 -12.44
CA LEU A 130 11.73 -4.26 -11.28
C LEU A 130 10.61 -3.37 -10.74
N GLY A 131 9.48 -3.98 -10.39
CA GLY A 131 8.39 -3.37 -9.65
C GLY A 131 8.24 -4.02 -8.27
N ILE A 132 7.85 -3.25 -7.26
CA ILE A 132 7.49 -3.77 -5.94
C ILE A 132 6.05 -3.37 -5.63
N ALA A 133 5.25 -4.29 -5.12
CA ALA A 133 3.86 -4.06 -4.74
C ALA A 133 3.65 -4.46 -3.29
N PHE A 134 3.14 -3.54 -2.48
CA PHE A 134 2.79 -3.75 -1.08
C PHE A 134 1.27 -3.78 -0.91
N SER A 135 0.76 -4.90 -0.40
CA SER A 135 -0.68 -5.11 -0.25
C SER A 135 -1.34 -4.20 0.79
N GLY A 136 -2.67 -4.25 0.85
CA GLY A 136 -3.46 -3.69 1.93
C GLY A 136 -3.55 -4.56 3.19
N GLY A 137 -4.13 -3.99 4.25
CA GLY A 137 -4.26 -4.65 5.56
C GLY A 137 -3.88 -3.80 6.78
N GLY A 138 -4.08 -2.48 6.74
CA GLY A 138 -3.81 -1.58 7.87
C GLY A 138 -2.37 -1.63 8.38
N PHE A 139 -2.18 -1.54 9.69
CA PHE A 139 -0.84 -1.59 10.31
C PHE A 139 -0.11 -2.91 10.06
N ARG A 140 -0.82 -4.04 9.95
CA ARG A 140 -0.20 -5.32 9.58
C ARG A 140 0.54 -5.19 8.25
N ALA A 141 -0.13 -4.69 7.21
CA ALA A 141 0.45 -4.58 5.89
C ALA A 141 1.55 -3.51 5.83
N MET A 142 1.35 -2.36 6.47
CA MET A 142 2.36 -1.30 6.57
C MET A 142 3.65 -1.82 7.22
N LEU A 143 3.56 -2.50 8.36
CA LEU A 143 4.72 -2.96 9.12
C LEU A 143 5.38 -4.21 8.50
N ASN A 144 4.59 -5.14 7.98
CA ASN A 144 5.14 -6.26 7.21
C ASN A 144 5.89 -5.71 5.98
N GLY A 145 5.25 -4.83 5.21
CA GLY A 145 5.89 -4.15 4.09
C GLY A 145 7.16 -3.38 4.50
N ALA A 146 7.17 -2.73 5.67
CA ALA A 146 8.34 -2.03 6.19
C ALA A 146 9.54 -2.97 6.43
N GLY A 147 9.32 -4.19 6.96
CA GLY A 147 10.39 -5.18 7.10
C GLY A 147 10.93 -5.70 5.76
N PHE A 148 10.04 -5.95 4.79
CA PHE A 148 10.42 -6.29 3.42
C PHE A 148 11.21 -5.17 2.75
N PHE A 149 10.76 -3.92 2.92
CA PHE A 149 11.43 -2.75 2.40
C PHE A 149 12.84 -2.61 3.01
N ASP A 150 12.94 -2.68 4.33
CA ASP A 150 14.20 -2.54 5.07
C ASP A 150 15.22 -3.63 4.69
N ALA A 151 14.77 -4.88 4.47
CA ALA A 151 15.62 -5.97 4.01
C ALA A 151 16.32 -5.69 2.66
N PHE A 152 15.65 -4.94 1.78
CA PHE A 152 16.13 -4.61 0.43
C PHE A 152 16.77 -3.23 0.33
N ASP A 153 16.67 -2.39 1.37
CA ASP A 153 17.16 -1.02 1.38
C ASP A 153 18.68 -0.95 1.67
N SER A 154 19.44 -0.34 0.76
CA SER A 154 20.89 -0.08 0.95
C SER A 154 21.24 0.85 2.10
N ARG A 155 20.25 1.51 2.69
CA ARG A 155 20.42 2.46 3.80
C ARG A 155 20.07 1.84 5.15
N SER A 156 19.61 0.58 5.14
CA SER A 156 19.39 -0.19 6.36
C SER A 156 20.71 -0.53 7.04
N GLN A 157 20.68 -0.68 8.36
CA GLN A 157 21.82 -1.15 9.13
C GLN A 157 22.03 -2.68 8.99
N ASN A 158 21.04 -3.40 8.45
CA ASN A 158 21.03 -4.86 8.31
C ASN A 158 21.49 -5.31 6.92
N SER A 159 22.75 -5.01 6.57
CA SER A 159 23.31 -5.37 5.26
C SER A 159 23.31 -6.89 5.02
N SER A 160 22.84 -7.29 3.84
CA SER A 160 22.79 -8.66 3.36
C SER A 160 23.01 -8.71 1.84
N LYS A 161 22.97 -9.90 1.22
CA LYS A 161 23.03 -10.02 -0.23
C LYS A 161 21.80 -9.44 -0.96
N PHE A 162 20.71 -9.16 -0.24
CA PHE A 162 19.47 -8.61 -0.79
C PHE A 162 19.48 -7.07 -0.81
N THR A 163 20.41 -6.47 -0.08
CA THR A 163 20.56 -5.02 0.06
C THR A 163 20.83 -4.37 -1.30
N GLY A 164 20.09 -3.29 -1.60
CA GLY A 164 20.17 -2.56 -2.87
C GLY A 164 19.11 -2.96 -3.89
N LEU A 165 18.32 -4.02 -3.65
CA LEU A 165 17.17 -4.38 -4.49
C LEU A 165 16.12 -3.27 -4.53
N MET A 166 15.91 -2.56 -3.42
CA MET A 166 14.99 -1.43 -3.37
C MET A 166 15.47 -0.31 -4.31
N GLN A 167 16.76 0.06 -4.23
CA GLN A 167 17.36 1.07 -5.12
C GLN A 167 17.47 0.59 -6.58
N SER A 168 17.49 -0.72 -6.82
CA SER A 168 17.44 -1.34 -8.15
C SER A 168 16.03 -1.39 -8.75
N SER A 169 14.99 -1.03 -7.99
CA SER A 169 13.61 -1.09 -8.47
C SER A 169 13.20 0.18 -9.20
N MET A 170 12.45 0.03 -10.29
CA MET A 170 11.98 1.13 -11.11
C MET A 170 10.68 1.72 -10.56
N TYR A 171 9.79 0.86 -10.06
CA TYR A 171 8.46 1.23 -9.57
C TYR A 171 8.19 0.64 -8.19
N ILE A 172 7.39 1.36 -7.40
CA ILE A 172 6.85 0.90 -6.13
C ILE A 172 5.38 1.28 -6.06
N SER A 173 4.53 0.32 -5.67
CA SER A 173 3.08 0.49 -5.60
C SER A 173 2.54 0.07 -4.24
N GLY A 174 1.51 0.76 -3.77
CA GLY A 174 0.85 0.49 -2.50
C GLY A 174 -0.64 0.77 -2.56
N LEU A 175 -1.42 -0.03 -1.83
CA LEU A 175 -2.83 0.25 -1.55
C LEU A 175 -3.10 0.08 -0.05
N SER A 176 -4.12 0.75 0.50
CA SER A 176 -4.49 0.66 1.92
C SER A 176 -3.28 0.83 2.86
N GLY A 177 -3.05 -0.07 3.82
CA GLY A 177 -1.85 -0.08 4.66
C GLY A 177 -0.52 -0.04 3.90
N GLY A 178 -0.42 -0.66 2.72
CA GLY A 178 0.72 -0.54 1.81
C GLY A 178 0.90 0.87 1.24
N SER A 179 -0.19 1.61 1.02
CA SER A 179 -0.13 3.03 0.62
C SER A 179 0.44 3.91 1.73
N TRP A 180 0.22 3.57 3.00
CA TRP A 180 0.78 4.29 4.15
C TRP A 180 2.30 4.16 4.19
N LEU A 181 2.81 2.95 3.94
CA LEU A 181 4.25 2.70 3.82
C LEU A 181 4.85 3.51 2.66
N VAL A 182 4.33 3.31 1.44
CA VAL A 182 4.86 3.93 0.22
C VAL A 182 4.76 5.46 0.31
N GLY A 183 3.63 5.96 0.79
CA GLY A 183 3.35 7.38 0.94
C GLY A 183 4.19 8.03 2.03
N SER A 184 4.27 7.43 3.22
CA SER A 184 5.07 7.95 4.34
C SER A 184 6.54 8.05 3.98
N ILE A 185 7.12 7.05 3.30
CA ILE A 185 8.51 7.12 2.84
C ILE A 185 8.69 8.28 1.85
N ALA A 186 7.83 8.39 0.84
CA ALA A 186 7.94 9.43 -0.19
C ALA A 186 7.82 10.84 0.39
N VAL A 187 6.81 11.11 1.20
CA VAL A 187 6.56 12.46 1.73
C VAL A 187 7.55 12.88 2.79
N ASN A 188 8.17 11.93 3.49
CA ASN A 188 9.21 12.19 4.49
C ASN A 188 10.62 12.10 3.90
N ASN A 189 10.84 12.72 2.75
CA ASN A 189 12.17 12.84 2.13
C ASN A 189 12.86 11.50 1.85
N PHE A 190 12.10 10.49 1.43
CA PHE A 190 12.62 9.13 1.23
C PHE A 190 13.27 8.56 2.51
N SER A 191 12.83 8.93 3.72
CA SER A 191 13.44 8.41 4.96
C SER A 191 13.46 6.88 5.04
N ASN A 192 14.47 6.33 5.72
CA ASN A 192 14.55 4.88 5.95
C ASN A 192 13.56 4.43 7.04
N ILE A 193 13.32 3.11 7.10
CA ILE A 193 12.32 2.52 8.00
C ILE A 193 12.66 2.76 9.47
N THR A 194 13.93 2.66 9.85
CA THR A 194 14.37 2.94 11.23
C THR A 194 13.98 4.34 11.67
N TYR A 195 14.30 5.36 10.85
CA TYR A 195 13.95 6.75 11.17
C TYR A 195 12.45 6.94 11.28
N LEU A 196 11.67 6.42 10.32
CA LEU A 196 10.23 6.58 10.30
C LEU A 196 9.59 5.92 11.52
N LYS A 197 9.97 4.68 11.85
CA LYS A 197 9.51 3.96 13.03
C LYS A 197 9.81 4.72 14.32
N ASP A 198 11.03 5.24 14.47
CA ASP A 198 11.49 5.80 15.75
C ASP A 198 11.06 7.26 15.96
N ASN A 199 10.75 8.00 14.89
CA ASN A 199 10.53 9.45 14.96
C ASN A 199 9.18 9.92 14.41
N VAL A 200 8.51 9.12 13.58
CA VAL A 200 7.33 9.55 12.83
C VAL A 200 6.12 8.68 13.17
N TRP A 201 6.25 7.36 13.01
CA TRP A 201 5.19 6.39 13.22
C TRP A 201 4.89 6.19 14.70
N ASP A 202 4.06 7.06 15.25
CA ASP A 202 3.48 6.88 16.57
C ASP A 202 2.48 5.72 16.55
N MET A 203 2.96 4.49 16.80
CA MET A 203 2.14 3.28 16.79
C MET A 203 1.45 3.04 18.14
N GLU A 204 2.02 3.51 19.25
CA GLU A 204 1.53 3.18 20.60
C GLU A 204 0.22 3.88 20.94
N HIS A 205 -0.01 5.06 20.41
CA HIS A 205 -1.24 5.80 20.67
C HIS A 205 -2.24 5.57 19.54
N SER A 206 -3.52 5.40 19.86
CA SER A 206 -4.55 5.19 18.85
C SER A 206 -4.68 6.39 17.91
N VAL A 207 -5.01 6.14 16.63
CA VAL A 207 -5.41 7.18 15.67
C VAL A 207 -6.58 8.02 16.20
N PHE A 208 -7.50 7.42 16.94
CA PHE A 208 -8.69 8.08 17.48
C PHE A 208 -8.48 8.69 18.88
N ALA A 209 -7.46 8.25 19.61
CA ALA A 209 -7.18 8.76 20.95
C ALA A 209 -5.67 8.92 21.16
N PRO A 210 -5.02 9.85 20.43
CA PRO A 210 -3.56 9.97 20.44
C PRO A 210 -3.01 10.60 21.74
N HIS A 211 -3.88 11.15 22.59
CA HIS A 211 -3.50 11.87 23.81
C HIS A 211 -4.37 11.48 24.99
N SER A 212 -3.74 11.10 26.10
CA SER A 212 -4.42 10.86 27.38
C SER A 212 -4.83 12.15 28.10
N ASN A 213 -4.18 13.27 27.79
CA ASN A 213 -4.52 14.58 28.34
C ASN A 213 -5.74 15.18 27.61
N PRO A 214 -6.86 15.47 28.31
CA PRO A 214 -8.09 15.95 27.68
C PRO A 214 -7.95 17.27 26.92
N ILE A 215 -7.07 18.18 27.36
CA ILE A 215 -6.85 19.47 26.68
C ILE A 215 -6.13 19.23 25.36
N LYS A 216 -5.07 18.41 25.36
CA LYS A 216 -4.34 18.05 24.13
C LYS A 216 -5.24 17.28 23.15
N LEU A 217 -6.08 16.38 23.66
CA LEU A 217 -7.07 15.66 22.86
C LEU A 217 -8.11 16.61 22.25
N GLY A 218 -8.62 17.56 23.04
CA GLY A 218 -9.54 18.60 22.55
C GLY A 218 -8.92 19.46 21.45
N LEU A 219 -7.66 19.89 21.62
CA LEU A 219 -6.91 20.64 20.61
C LEU A 219 -6.67 19.84 19.33
N TYR A 220 -6.36 18.54 19.46
CA TYR A 220 -6.21 17.64 18.31
C TYR A 220 -7.49 17.61 17.45
N TYR A 221 -8.65 17.38 18.08
CA TYR A 221 -9.94 17.38 17.38
C TYR A 221 -10.36 18.75 16.85
N ASN A 222 -10.03 19.82 17.58
CA ASN A 222 -10.26 21.17 17.11
C ASN A 222 -9.47 21.47 15.83
N HIS A 223 -8.19 21.09 15.77
CA HIS A 223 -7.39 21.27 14.54
C HIS A 223 -7.92 20.43 13.37
N LEU A 224 -8.37 19.20 13.61
CA LEU A 224 -8.99 18.38 12.56
C LEU A 224 -10.26 19.04 12.01
N ARG A 225 -11.11 19.55 12.91
CA ARG A 225 -12.30 20.32 12.52
C ARG A 225 -11.93 21.55 11.70
N GLU A 226 -11.00 22.37 12.17
CA GLU A 226 -10.56 23.59 11.47
C GLU A 226 -10.03 23.28 10.06
N GLU A 227 -9.29 22.18 9.89
CA GLU A 227 -8.80 21.73 8.59
C GLU A 227 -9.98 21.37 7.67
N ILE A 228 -10.90 20.51 8.11
CA ILE A 228 -12.05 20.04 7.33
C ILE A 228 -13.00 21.21 6.99
N ASP A 229 -13.32 22.05 7.98
CA ASP A 229 -14.16 23.24 7.81
C ASP A 229 -13.53 24.18 6.77
N ALA A 230 -12.20 24.35 6.76
CA ALA A 230 -11.53 25.18 5.77
C ALA A 230 -11.66 24.64 4.33
N LYS A 231 -11.65 23.31 4.13
CA LYS A 231 -11.91 22.69 2.81
C LYS A 231 -13.38 22.87 2.39
N GLN A 232 -14.30 22.71 3.33
CA GLN A 232 -15.74 22.92 3.09
C GLN A 232 -16.05 24.38 2.76
N ASP A 233 -15.47 25.34 3.49
CA ASP A 233 -15.60 26.78 3.27
C ASP A 233 -14.97 27.22 1.94
N ALA A 234 -13.98 26.48 1.44
CA ALA A 234 -13.42 26.66 0.10
C ALA A 234 -14.32 26.11 -1.01
N GLY A 235 -15.45 25.48 -0.67
CA GLY A 235 -16.47 25.00 -1.61
C GLY A 235 -16.27 23.57 -2.12
N PHE A 236 -15.47 22.76 -1.43
CA PHE A 236 -15.24 21.36 -1.79
C PHE A 236 -16.01 20.41 -0.88
N ASP A 237 -16.40 19.27 -1.44
CA ASP A 237 -17.04 18.20 -0.66
C ASP A 237 -16.06 17.64 0.37
N THR A 238 -16.59 17.36 1.55
CA THR A 238 -15.86 16.74 2.66
C THR A 238 -16.55 15.45 3.07
N SER A 239 -15.74 14.50 3.52
CA SER A 239 -16.16 13.14 3.85
C SER A 239 -15.52 12.66 5.17
N ILE A 240 -15.89 11.49 5.66
CA ILE A 240 -15.13 10.86 6.75
C ILE A 240 -13.67 10.58 6.34
N THR A 241 -13.39 10.43 5.04
CA THR A 241 -12.03 10.23 4.54
C THR A 241 -11.15 11.45 4.80
N ASP A 242 -11.69 12.66 4.84
CA ASP A 242 -10.92 13.85 5.23
C ASP A 242 -10.42 13.72 6.67
N LEU A 243 -11.32 13.37 7.60
CA LEU A 243 -10.95 13.13 8.99
C LEU A 243 -9.94 12.00 9.12
N TRP A 244 -10.16 10.90 8.40
CA TRP A 244 -9.29 9.73 8.38
C TRP A 244 -7.89 10.07 7.85
N GLY A 245 -7.80 10.66 6.67
CA GLY A 245 -6.55 11.06 6.03
C GLY A 245 -5.78 12.07 6.87
N ARG A 246 -6.45 13.06 7.49
CA ARG A 246 -5.79 14.00 8.40
C ARG A 246 -5.33 13.38 9.71
N SER A 247 -6.06 12.38 10.22
CA SER A 247 -5.66 11.62 11.40
C SER A 247 -4.46 10.71 11.11
N LEU A 248 -4.47 10.01 9.97
CA LEU A 248 -3.36 9.20 9.46
C LEU A 248 -2.11 10.06 9.24
N ALA A 249 -2.24 11.22 8.58
CA ALA A 249 -1.11 12.09 8.28
C ALA A 249 -0.33 12.51 9.54
N ARG A 250 -1.01 12.69 10.67
CA ARG A 250 -0.37 13.02 11.95
C ARG A 250 0.51 11.89 12.52
N LYS A 251 0.34 10.65 12.03
CA LYS A 251 1.22 9.50 12.33
C LYS A 251 2.24 9.20 11.24
N LEU A 252 1.94 9.60 10.01
CA LEU A 252 2.70 9.16 8.83
C LEU A 252 3.56 10.25 8.22
N VAL A 253 3.37 11.52 8.59
CA VAL A 253 4.06 12.67 7.98
C VAL A 253 4.80 13.45 9.06
N ASP A 254 6.11 13.59 8.88
CA ASP A 254 7.00 14.33 9.76
C ASP A 254 6.90 15.85 9.54
N ALA A 255 5.73 16.37 9.91
CA ALA A 255 5.41 17.78 9.86
C ALA A 255 4.43 18.13 10.98
N PRO A 256 4.42 19.39 11.46
CA PRO A 256 3.40 19.86 12.39
C PRO A 256 1.99 19.53 11.87
N ARG A 257 1.15 18.93 12.74
CA ARG A 257 -0.21 18.49 12.41
C ARG A 257 -0.29 17.54 11.20
N GLY A 258 0.78 16.80 10.89
CA GLY A 258 0.82 15.91 9.73
C GLY A 258 0.84 16.65 8.40
N GLY A 259 1.31 17.90 8.37
CA GLY A 259 1.55 18.66 7.14
C GLY A 259 0.30 18.91 6.29
N PRO A 260 -0.66 19.74 6.74
CA PRO A 260 -1.94 19.98 6.06
C PRO A 260 -1.86 20.60 4.66
N GLY A 261 -0.69 20.99 4.16
CA GLY A 261 -0.55 21.27 2.73
C GLY A 261 0.71 20.68 2.13
N ILE A 262 1.19 19.57 2.70
CA ILE A 262 2.10 18.68 1.98
C ILE A 262 1.25 17.86 1.01
N THR A 263 1.39 18.15 -0.27
CA THR A 263 0.64 17.46 -1.32
C THR A 263 1.43 16.30 -1.91
N TRP A 264 0.74 15.32 -2.50
CA TRP A 264 1.37 14.22 -3.21
C TRP A 264 2.18 14.72 -4.40
N SER A 265 1.67 15.69 -5.17
CA SER A 265 2.44 16.30 -6.26
C SER A 265 3.65 17.13 -5.81
N SER A 266 3.69 17.60 -4.55
CA SER A 266 4.82 18.37 -4.00
C SER A 266 6.09 17.54 -3.80
N ILE A 267 5.99 16.20 -3.78
CA ILE A 267 7.18 15.35 -3.67
C ILE A 267 8.13 15.52 -4.85
N ARG A 268 7.62 16.01 -5.99
CA ARG A 268 8.43 16.37 -7.18
C ARG A 268 9.48 17.44 -6.91
N ASN A 269 9.26 18.28 -5.90
CA ASN A 269 10.15 19.39 -5.54
C ASN A 269 11.22 18.98 -4.51
N GLN A 270 11.30 17.69 -4.18
CA GLN A 270 12.27 17.17 -3.22
C GLN A 270 13.52 16.69 -3.94
N SER A 271 14.68 16.92 -3.35
CA SER A 271 15.97 16.57 -3.95
C SER A 271 16.07 15.08 -4.31
N TRP A 272 15.57 14.17 -3.45
CA TRP A 272 15.56 12.74 -3.73
C TRP A 272 14.72 12.39 -4.97
N PHE A 273 13.63 13.12 -5.22
CA PHE A 273 12.77 12.89 -6.38
C PHE A 273 13.40 13.50 -7.62
N GLU A 274 13.90 14.73 -7.53
CA GLU A 274 14.65 15.35 -8.61
C GLU A 274 15.82 14.46 -9.04
N ASN A 275 16.51 13.81 -8.11
CA ASN A 275 17.60 12.86 -8.35
C ASN A 275 17.16 11.44 -8.74
N ALA A 276 15.85 11.16 -8.75
CA ALA A 276 15.26 9.87 -9.02
C ALA A 276 15.84 8.72 -8.17
N GLU A 277 15.99 8.96 -6.86
CA GLU A 277 16.64 8.04 -5.91
C GLU A 277 15.70 6.93 -5.39
N TYR A 278 14.40 7.22 -5.30
CA TYR A 278 13.35 6.27 -4.91
C TYR A 278 12.75 5.56 -6.14
N PRO A 279 12.22 4.33 -6.06
CA PRO A 279 11.39 3.80 -7.14
C PRO A 279 10.18 4.71 -7.34
N TYR A 280 9.70 4.84 -8.59
CA TYR A 280 8.59 5.75 -8.91
C TYR A 280 7.33 5.32 -8.14
N PRO A 281 6.81 6.15 -7.22
CA PRO A 281 5.75 5.73 -6.31
C PRO A 281 4.36 5.87 -6.93
N ILE A 282 3.56 4.84 -6.73
CA ILE A 282 2.18 4.75 -7.21
C ILE A 282 1.30 4.32 -6.03
N ILE A 283 0.25 5.08 -5.74
CA ILE A 283 -0.82 4.64 -4.84
C ILE A 283 -2.04 4.32 -5.70
N ILE A 284 -2.82 3.29 -5.37
CA ILE A 284 -4.08 3.00 -6.08
C ILE A 284 -5.28 3.02 -5.15
N SER A 285 -6.46 3.19 -5.74
CA SER A 285 -7.75 3.17 -5.06
C SER A 285 -8.82 2.71 -6.04
N ASP A 286 -9.84 2.06 -5.51
CA ASP A 286 -10.95 1.56 -6.31
C ASP A 286 -12.06 2.60 -6.39
N SER A 287 -12.77 2.60 -7.49
CA SER A 287 -13.99 3.39 -7.62
C SER A 287 -15.19 2.69 -7.01
N ARG A 288 -16.09 3.49 -6.43
CA ARG A 288 -17.42 3.04 -6.00
C ARG A 288 -18.49 3.92 -6.65
N ARG A 289 -19.57 3.33 -7.17
CA ARG A 289 -20.72 4.10 -7.66
C ARG A 289 -21.71 4.39 -6.54
N GLU A 290 -22.47 5.47 -6.69
CA GLU A 290 -23.68 5.72 -5.89
C GLU A 290 -24.55 4.45 -5.91
N ASP A 291 -24.84 3.87 -4.73
CA ASP A 291 -25.57 2.61 -4.46
C ASP A 291 -24.78 1.29 -4.49
N GLU A 292 -23.49 1.28 -4.82
CA GLU A 292 -22.66 0.07 -4.67
C GLU A 292 -22.22 -0.08 -3.21
N HIS A 293 -22.45 -1.25 -2.59
CA HIS A 293 -21.92 -1.58 -1.25
C HIS A 293 -20.80 -2.62 -1.30
N ILE A 294 -20.78 -3.41 -2.37
CA ILE A 294 -19.73 -4.40 -2.67
C ILE A 294 -19.03 -3.92 -3.92
N ILE A 295 -17.70 -3.82 -3.86
CA ILE A 295 -16.88 -3.42 -4.99
C ILE A 295 -16.63 -4.64 -5.88
N PRO A 296 -17.07 -4.63 -7.15
CA PRO A 296 -16.86 -5.75 -8.04
C PRO A 296 -15.39 -5.83 -8.46
N GLU A 297 -14.91 -7.03 -8.78
CA GLU A 297 -13.55 -7.30 -9.32
C GLU A 297 -13.20 -6.46 -10.58
N ASN A 298 -14.20 -5.89 -11.25
CA ASN A 298 -14.04 -5.04 -12.43
C ASN A 298 -14.30 -3.56 -12.16
N SER A 299 -14.21 -3.14 -10.90
CA SER A 299 -14.17 -1.75 -10.48
C SER A 299 -13.09 -0.99 -11.28
N THR A 300 -13.30 0.32 -11.42
CA THR A 300 -12.31 1.17 -12.06
C THR A 300 -11.19 1.45 -11.08
N ILE A 301 -9.97 1.07 -11.45
CA ILE A 301 -8.79 1.31 -10.60
C ILE A 301 -8.19 2.66 -10.97
N PHE A 302 -8.02 3.54 -9.98
CA PHE A 302 -7.39 4.84 -10.12
C PHE A 302 -5.97 4.84 -9.57
N GLU A 303 -5.05 5.47 -10.29
CA GLU A 303 -3.66 5.67 -9.88
C GLU A 303 -3.43 7.10 -9.39
N PHE A 304 -2.74 7.21 -8.26
CA PHE A 304 -2.15 8.43 -7.76
C PHE A 304 -0.64 8.37 -7.95
N THR A 305 -0.13 9.11 -8.93
CA THR A 305 1.30 9.26 -9.18
C THR A 305 1.76 10.69 -8.85
N PRO A 306 3.06 10.94 -8.61
CA PRO A 306 3.57 12.29 -8.41
C PRO A 306 3.20 13.27 -9.54
N TYR A 307 2.99 12.76 -10.76
CA TYR A 307 2.71 13.60 -11.93
C TYR A 307 1.22 13.67 -12.26
N GLU A 308 0.47 12.59 -12.08
CA GLU A 308 -0.88 12.45 -12.63
C GLU A 308 -1.81 11.59 -11.76
N PHE A 309 -3.10 11.89 -11.85
CA PHE A 309 -4.21 11.09 -11.35
C PHE A 309 -5.06 10.58 -12.53
N GLY A 310 -5.47 9.32 -12.51
CA GLY A 310 -6.38 8.80 -13.53
C GLY A 310 -6.46 7.29 -13.57
N SER A 311 -7.05 6.76 -14.63
CA SER A 311 -7.24 5.32 -14.80
C SER A 311 -6.87 4.87 -16.20
N TRP A 312 -6.30 3.68 -16.27
CA TRP A 312 -6.01 2.98 -17.53
C TRP A 312 -7.21 2.19 -18.06
N ASP A 313 -8.28 2.03 -17.29
CA ASP A 313 -9.43 1.23 -17.70
C ASP A 313 -10.18 1.87 -18.87
N ASN A 314 -10.73 1.06 -19.78
CA ASN A 314 -11.24 1.50 -21.09
C ASN A 314 -12.34 2.56 -21.03
N GLY A 315 -13.09 2.64 -19.93
CA GLY A 315 -14.12 3.66 -19.76
C GLY A 315 -13.54 5.07 -19.61
N ILE A 316 -12.32 5.19 -19.09
CA ILE A 316 -11.65 6.47 -18.81
C ILE A 316 -10.39 6.62 -19.66
N ASN A 317 -9.41 5.72 -19.52
CA ASN A 317 -8.10 5.75 -20.19
C ASN A 317 -7.53 7.18 -20.35
N ALA A 318 -7.51 7.93 -19.25
CA ALA A 318 -7.16 9.34 -19.24
C ALA A 318 -6.66 9.78 -17.87
N PHE A 319 -5.83 10.82 -17.88
CA PHE A 319 -5.11 11.30 -16.71
C PHE A 319 -5.13 12.83 -16.64
N ILE A 320 -5.32 13.38 -15.45
CA ILE A 320 -5.15 14.80 -15.13
C ILE A 320 -3.84 14.99 -14.37
N PRO A 321 -3.10 16.11 -14.53
CA PRO A 321 -1.94 16.38 -13.68
C PRO A 321 -2.34 16.39 -12.21
N MET A 322 -1.57 15.69 -11.36
CA MET A 322 -1.92 15.44 -9.95
C MET A 322 -2.15 16.74 -9.17
N GLU A 323 -1.35 17.77 -9.45
CA GLU A 323 -1.50 19.08 -8.81
C GLU A 323 -2.85 19.77 -9.09
N TYR A 324 -3.57 19.33 -10.12
CA TYR A 324 -4.88 19.86 -10.51
C TYR A 324 -6.04 18.90 -10.24
N VAL A 325 -5.83 17.82 -9.49
CA VAL A 325 -6.81 16.73 -9.31
C VAL A 325 -8.16 17.20 -8.73
N GLY A 326 -8.18 18.31 -7.99
CA GLY A 326 -9.41 18.92 -7.48
C GLY A 326 -10.24 19.67 -8.53
N THR A 327 -9.84 19.65 -9.80
CA THR A 327 -10.51 20.40 -10.87
C THR A 327 -11.57 19.54 -11.53
N HIS A 328 -12.83 19.94 -11.39
CA HIS A 328 -13.91 19.39 -12.20
C HIS A 328 -13.77 19.82 -13.67
N LEU A 329 -13.83 18.87 -14.60
CA LEU A 329 -13.76 19.14 -16.04
C LEU A 329 -14.99 18.59 -16.75
N ASN A 330 -15.54 19.37 -17.68
CA ASN A 330 -16.58 18.90 -18.58
C ASN A 330 -15.99 18.71 -19.98
N ASN A 331 -15.92 17.45 -20.43
CA ASN A 331 -15.29 17.05 -21.69
C ASN A 331 -13.86 17.62 -21.84
N GLY A 332 -13.07 17.54 -20.74
CA GLY A 332 -11.69 18.01 -20.67
C GLY A 332 -11.51 19.52 -20.53
N VAL A 333 -12.59 20.28 -20.36
CA VAL A 333 -12.55 21.74 -20.23
C VAL A 333 -12.94 22.17 -18.81
N PRO A 334 -12.11 22.97 -18.11
CA PRO A 334 -12.42 23.49 -16.79
C PRO A 334 -13.43 24.66 -16.88
N PRO A 335 -14.43 24.73 -15.98
CA PRO A 335 -15.29 25.89 -15.87
C PRO A 335 -14.46 27.18 -15.64
N ASN A 336 -14.79 28.25 -16.38
CA ASN A 336 -14.17 29.57 -16.23
C ASN A 336 -12.62 29.62 -16.37
N ASN A 337 -12.00 28.59 -16.96
CA ASN A 337 -10.54 28.45 -17.03
C ASN A 337 -9.83 28.49 -15.65
N GLN A 338 -10.53 28.02 -14.61
CA GLN A 338 -10.02 27.93 -13.24
C GLN A 338 -9.73 26.49 -12.86
N CYS A 339 -8.55 26.26 -12.29
CA CYS A 339 -8.07 24.96 -11.82
C CYS A 339 -7.89 25.02 -10.31
N VAL A 340 -7.87 23.86 -9.68
CA VAL A 340 -7.76 23.75 -8.22
C VAL A 340 -6.43 23.11 -7.87
N ARG A 341 -5.66 23.76 -6.99
CA ARG A 341 -4.45 23.18 -6.37
C ARG A 341 -4.66 22.91 -4.89
N GLY A 342 -3.86 22.02 -4.32
CA GLY A 342 -3.89 21.68 -2.88
C GLY A 342 -4.93 20.64 -2.51
N PHE A 343 -5.71 20.13 -3.47
CA PHE A 343 -6.66 19.02 -3.23
C PHE A 343 -5.94 17.69 -2.98
N ASP A 344 -4.78 17.51 -3.59
CA ASP A 344 -3.94 16.31 -3.49
C ASP A 344 -3.13 16.24 -2.20
N ASP A 345 -3.69 16.66 -1.05
CA ASP A 345 -3.07 16.47 0.27
C ASP A 345 -2.61 15.02 0.43
N ALA A 346 -1.36 14.81 0.82
CA ALA A 346 -0.79 13.47 0.86
C ALA A 346 -1.49 12.56 1.88
N GLY A 347 -1.97 13.14 2.99
CA GLY A 347 -2.80 12.44 3.96
C GLY A 347 -4.12 11.97 3.36
N PHE A 348 -4.78 12.85 2.60
CA PHE A 348 -6.02 12.51 1.90
C PHE A 348 -5.81 11.46 0.79
N VAL A 349 -4.71 11.50 0.04
CA VAL A 349 -4.36 10.46 -0.97
C VAL A 349 -4.15 9.09 -0.30
N MET A 350 -3.35 9.02 0.77
CA MET A 350 -3.16 7.78 1.55
C MET A 350 -4.47 7.31 2.22
N GLY A 351 -5.29 8.25 2.68
CA GLY A 351 -6.59 7.97 3.28
C GLY A 351 -7.61 7.43 2.27
N SER A 352 -7.63 7.96 1.04
CA SER A 352 -8.52 7.52 -0.04
C SER A 352 -8.25 6.06 -0.42
N SER A 353 -6.97 5.70 -0.52
CA SER A 353 -6.53 4.31 -0.73
C SER A 353 -6.85 3.36 0.43
N ALA A 354 -7.29 3.89 1.59
CA ALA A 354 -7.54 3.14 2.82
C ALA A 354 -8.92 3.49 3.45
N THR A 355 -9.87 3.91 2.62
CA THR A 355 -11.23 4.27 3.05
C THR A 355 -12.08 2.99 3.04
N LEU A 356 -12.00 2.22 4.13
CA LEU A 356 -12.59 0.87 4.29
C LEU A 356 -13.84 0.88 5.20
N PHE A 357 -14.56 2.01 5.27
CA PHE A 357 -15.65 2.20 6.26
C PHE A 357 -16.91 1.38 5.94
N ASN A 358 -17.18 1.14 4.67
CA ASN A 358 -18.24 0.24 4.18
C ASN A 358 -17.97 -1.21 4.60
N GLU A 359 -16.73 -1.69 4.49
CA GLU A 359 -16.34 -3.02 4.97
C GLU A 359 -16.40 -3.13 6.51
N ALA A 360 -16.09 -2.05 7.24
CA ALA A 360 -16.30 -2.02 8.69
C ALA A 360 -17.79 -2.17 9.06
N LEU A 361 -18.70 -1.54 8.31
CA LEU A 361 -20.15 -1.71 8.47
C LEU A 361 -20.60 -3.16 8.20
N LEU A 362 -20.09 -3.80 7.13
CA LEU A 362 -20.43 -5.18 6.77
C LEU A 362 -19.98 -6.21 7.81
N ARG A 363 -18.92 -5.94 8.58
CA ARG A 363 -18.35 -6.86 9.57
C ARG A 363 -18.87 -6.66 11.00
N LEU A 364 -19.70 -5.63 11.24
CA LEU A 364 -20.29 -5.42 12.55
C LEU A 364 -21.30 -6.52 12.90
N ASN A 365 -21.08 -7.19 14.02
CA ASN A 365 -22.03 -8.15 14.57
C ASN A 365 -22.97 -7.40 15.52
N SER A 366 -24.17 -7.09 15.04
CA SER A 366 -25.16 -6.20 15.67
C SER A 366 -25.74 -6.71 16.99
N ASN A 367 -25.38 -7.91 17.46
CA ASN A 367 -25.98 -8.55 18.65
C ASN A 367 -25.64 -7.90 20.03
N SER A 368 -25.00 -6.72 20.06
CA SER A 368 -24.71 -6.00 21.31
C SER A 368 -25.18 -4.55 21.24
N THR A 369 -25.53 -3.94 22.37
CA THR A 369 -26.05 -2.55 22.43
C THR A 369 -25.04 -1.52 21.91
N LEU A 370 -23.73 -1.76 22.12
CA LEU A 370 -22.65 -0.96 21.51
C LEU A 370 -22.51 -1.26 20.02
N GLY A 371 -22.75 -2.49 19.60
CA GLY A 371 -22.79 -2.90 18.19
C GLY A 371 -23.88 -2.17 17.42
N HIS A 372 -25.10 -2.11 17.94
CA HIS A 372 -26.21 -1.36 17.34
C HIS A 372 -25.94 0.14 17.24
N LEU A 373 -25.28 0.75 18.24
CA LEU A 373 -24.94 2.17 18.19
C LEU A 373 -23.85 2.47 17.14
N ALA A 374 -22.84 1.59 17.03
CA ALA A 374 -21.80 1.69 16.01
C ALA A 374 -22.36 1.43 14.60
N GLU A 375 -23.28 0.47 14.47
CA GLU A 375 -24.02 0.17 13.24
C GLU A 375 -24.87 1.37 12.81
N ASP A 376 -25.68 1.95 13.70
CA ASP A 376 -26.50 3.14 13.40
C ASP A 376 -25.63 4.34 12.97
N ILE A 377 -24.46 4.54 13.60
CA ILE A 377 -23.53 5.62 13.24
C ILE A 377 -22.91 5.39 11.87
N LEU A 378 -22.39 4.19 11.61
CA LEU A 378 -21.75 3.84 10.33
C LEU A 378 -22.77 3.75 9.20
N GLN A 379 -23.98 3.27 9.48
CA GLN A 379 -25.11 3.27 8.55
C GLN A 379 -25.51 4.70 8.22
N HIS A 380 -25.60 5.61 9.20
CA HIS A 380 -25.88 7.01 8.92
C HIS A 380 -24.74 7.71 8.14
N ILE A 381 -23.49 7.29 8.32
CA ILE A 381 -22.37 7.77 7.50
C ILE A 381 -22.50 7.23 6.06
N SER A 382 -22.80 5.94 5.88
CA SER A 382 -22.92 5.30 4.57
C SER A 382 -24.17 5.75 3.78
N GLU A 383 -25.32 5.89 4.43
CA GLU A 383 -26.57 6.39 3.83
C GLU A 383 -26.43 7.83 3.32
N ASN A 384 -25.53 8.61 3.91
CA ASN A 384 -25.19 9.96 3.46
C ASN A 384 -24.01 9.98 2.45
N GLN A 385 -23.57 8.82 1.94
CA GLN A 385 -22.39 8.67 1.08
C GLN A 385 -21.13 9.35 1.64
N ASN A 386 -20.99 9.31 2.96
CA ASN A 386 -19.93 9.98 3.68
C ASN A 386 -18.79 9.01 4.03
N ASP A 387 -18.82 7.78 3.53
CA ASP A 387 -17.86 6.68 3.67
C ASP A 387 -16.96 6.49 2.43
N ILE A 388 -16.91 7.49 1.54
CA ILE A 388 -16.06 7.53 0.33
C ILE A 388 -15.09 8.72 0.37
N ALA A 389 -14.12 8.71 -0.53
CA ALA A 389 -13.29 9.87 -0.83
C ALA A 389 -13.81 10.56 -2.11
N PRO A 390 -14.49 11.72 -2.01
CA PRO A 390 -15.10 12.36 -3.17
C PRO A 390 -14.06 13.21 -3.88
N TYR A 391 -13.72 12.86 -5.12
CA TYR A 391 -12.86 13.68 -5.99
C TYR A 391 -13.71 14.42 -7.03
N PRO A 392 -13.54 15.75 -7.25
CA PRO A 392 -14.18 16.44 -8.37
C PRO A 392 -13.87 15.74 -9.69
N ASN A 393 -14.89 15.39 -10.48
CA ASN A 393 -14.71 14.51 -11.64
C ASN A 393 -14.01 15.24 -12.81
N PRO A 394 -12.77 14.87 -13.17
CA PRO A 394 -12.10 15.44 -14.33
C PRO A 394 -12.48 14.72 -15.63
N PHE A 395 -13.26 13.64 -15.55
CA PHE A 395 -13.66 12.78 -16.67
C PHE A 395 -15.13 12.96 -17.05
N GLN A 396 -15.84 13.96 -16.53
CA GLN A 396 -17.25 14.16 -16.85
C GLN A 396 -17.43 14.41 -18.35
N ASN A 397 -18.39 13.73 -18.97
CA ASN A 397 -18.62 13.75 -20.43
C ASN A 397 -17.42 13.38 -21.32
N TYR A 398 -16.29 12.97 -20.75
CA TYR A 398 -15.14 12.50 -21.50
C TYR A 398 -15.42 11.13 -22.12
N THR A 399 -14.96 10.93 -23.35
CA THR A 399 -15.01 9.65 -24.06
C THR A 399 -13.59 9.24 -24.42
N ALA A 400 -13.16 8.09 -23.88
CA ALA A 400 -11.86 7.51 -24.18
C ALA A 400 -11.72 7.22 -25.68
N LYS A 401 -10.56 7.55 -26.26
CA LYS A 401 -10.28 7.23 -27.67
C LYS A 401 -10.05 5.74 -27.84
N ASN A 402 -10.45 5.21 -29.00
CA ASN A 402 -10.30 3.81 -29.36
C ASN A 402 -10.93 2.82 -28.36
N SER A 403 -11.93 3.27 -27.60
CA SER A 403 -12.68 2.44 -26.65
C SER A 403 -14.15 2.37 -27.04
N THR A 404 -14.73 1.18 -26.88
CA THR A 404 -16.19 0.95 -26.96
C THR A 404 -16.83 0.86 -25.58
N VAL A 405 -16.04 0.96 -24.51
CA VAL A 405 -16.51 0.90 -23.13
C VAL A 405 -16.97 2.29 -22.71
N ALA A 406 -18.19 2.37 -22.18
CA ALA A 406 -18.73 3.64 -21.71
C ALA A 406 -18.00 4.10 -20.43
N ASN A 407 -17.80 5.41 -20.32
CA ASN A 407 -17.33 6.04 -19.10
C ASN A 407 -18.44 5.96 -18.03
N ASN A 408 -18.22 5.17 -16.99
CA ASN A 408 -19.18 4.99 -15.90
C ASN A 408 -19.37 6.24 -15.04
N PHE A 409 -18.42 7.19 -15.08
CA PHE A 409 -18.46 8.46 -14.34
C PHE A 409 -19.00 9.62 -15.19
N LYS A 410 -19.45 9.34 -16.43
CA LYS A 410 -19.85 10.38 -17.39
C LYS A 410 -20.86 11.40 -16.82
N ASN A 411 -21.81 10.93 -16.04
CA ASN A 411 -22.96 11.71 -15.57
C ASN A 411 -22.80 12.21 -14.12
N TYR A 412 -21.70 11.88 -13.45
CA TYR A 412 -21.50 12.18 -12.04
C TYR A 412 -20.60 13.41 -11.87
N PRO A 413 -20.85 14.26 -10.87
CA PRO A 413 -20.01 15.43 -10.59
C PRO A 413 -18.70 15.05 -9.90
N THR A 414 -18.67 13.90 -9.22
CA THR A 414 -17.52 13.33 -8.50
C THR A 414 -17.10 11.98 -9.09
N VAL A 415 -15.87 11.59 -8.77
CA VAL A 415 -15.38 10.23 -8.80
C VAL A 415 -15.21 9.83 -7.35
N ASP A 416 -16.05 8.92 -6.88
CA ASP A 416 -16.02 8.46 -5.49
C ASP A 416 -15.09 7.25 -5.38
N LEU A 417 -14.15 7.35 -4.46
CA LEU A 417 -13.08 6.38 -4.27
C LEU A 417 -13.17 5.70 -2.90
N VAL A 418 -12.74 4.44 -2.84
CA VAL A 418 -12.69 3.60 -1.63
C VAL A 418 -11.35 2.87 -1.53
N ASP A 419 -11.14 2.07 -0.49
CA ASP A 419 -9.92 1.29 -0.32
C ASP A 419 -9.63 0.44 -1.58
N GLY A 420 -8.38 0.49 -2.06
CA GLY A 420 -7.97 -0.16 -3.31
C GLY A 420 -7.91 -1.68 -3.25
N GLY A 421 -8.19 -2.30 -2.09
CA GLY A 421 -8.23 -3.75 -1.93
C GLY A 421 -9.65 -4.33 -1.91
N GLU A 422 -10.68 -3.50 -2.04
CA GLU A 422 -12.08 -3.93 -1.91
C GLU A 422 -12.57 -4.77 -3.09
N ASP A 423 -11.93 -4.67 -4.25
CA ASP A 423 -12.17 -5.54 -5.40
C ASP A 423 -11.51 -6.93 -5.29
N ASN A 424 -10.96 -7.26 -4.11
CA ASN A 424 -10.16 -8.45 -3.77
C ASN A 424 -8.78 -8.54 -4.43
N GLN A 425 -8.35 -7.53 -5.20
CA GLN A 425 -6.98 -7.41 -5.72
C GLN A 425 -6.08 -6.65 -4.74
N ASN A 426 -6.04 -7.15 -3.50
CA ASN A 426 -5.37 -6.50 -2.38
C ASN A 426 -3.85 -6.25 -2.54
N ILE A 427 -3.17 -6.86 -3.51
CA ILE A 427 -1.80 -6.52 -3.96
C ILE A 427 -1.91 -5.61 -5.20
N PRO A 428 -1.35 -4.39 -5.19
CA PRO A 428 -1.51 -3.39 -6.27
C PRO A 428 -0.68 -3.71 -7.52
N LEU A 429 -0.97 -4.84 -8.18
CA LEU A 429 -0.23 -5.32 -9.35
C LEU A 429 -0.64 -4.58 -10.61
N TRP A 430 -1.91 -4.20 -10.73
CA TRP A 430 -2.48 -3.51 -11.89
C TRP A 430 -1.58 -2.41 -12.48
N PRO A 431 -1.09 -1.42 -11.70
CA PRO A 431 -0.20 -0.38 -12.22
C PRO A 431 1.09 -0.93 -12.84
N LEU A 432 1.60 -2.06 -12.35
CA LEU A 432 2.85 -2.65 -12.80
C LEU A 432 2.70 -3.54 -14.05
N LEU A 433 1.47 -3.81 -14.50
CA LEU A 433 1.21 -4.67 -15.65
C LEU A 433 1.07 -3.92 -16.98
N HIS A 434 0.99 -2.59 -16.94
CA HIS A 434 0.89 -1.78 -18.14
C HIS A 434 2.16 -1.90 -19.01
N PRO A 435 2.06 -2.33 -20.28
CA PRO A 435 3.22 -2.59 -21.12
C PRO A 435 4.07 -1.34 -21.39
N GLN A 436 3.54 -0.14 -21.19
CA GLN A 436 4.26 1.12 -21.31
C GLN A 436 5.26 1.35 -20.17
N ARG A 437 5.12 0.66 -19.04
CA ARG A 437 6.06 0.69 -17.93
C ARG A 437 7.20 -0.32 -18.07
N PHE A 438 7.04 -1.31 -18.96
CA PHE A 438 8.06 -2.31 -19.31
C PHE A 438 8.59 -3.09 -18.09
N VAL A 439 7.72 -3.40 -17.12
CA VAL A 439 8.11 -4.14 -15.92
C VAL A 439 8.37 -5.61 -16.27
N ASP A 440 9.52 -6.11 -15.85
CA ASP A 440 10.00 -7.47 -16.13
C ASP A 440 9.80 -8.42 -14.96
N VAL A 441 9.92 -7.91 -13.75
CA VAL A 441 9.81 -8.68 -12.51
C VAL A 441 9.04 -7.86 -11.48
N ILE A 442 8.07 -8.48 -10.83
CA ILE A 442 7.32 -7.87 -9.73
C ILE A 442 7.58 -8.63 -8.44
N PHE A 443 7.99 -7.94 -7.39
CA PHE A 443 7.98 -8.44 -6.02
C PHE A 443 6.63 -8.11 -5.39
N ALA A 444 5.78 -9.12 -5.23
CA ALA A 444 4.42 -9.00 -4.72
C ALA A 444 4.40 -9.37 -3.23
N VAL A 445 4.41 -8.36 -2.35
CA VAL A 445 4.41 -8.54 -0.89
C VAL A 445 2.96 -8.61 -0.39
N ASP A 446 2.56 -9.79 0.05
CA ASP A 446 1.17 -10.10 0.40
C ASP A 446 0.96 -10.16 1.92
N SER A 447 0.12 -9.28 2.45
CA SER A 447 -0.32 -9.22 3.85
C SER A 447 -1.84 -9.33 3.97
N THR A 448 -2.51 -9.88 2.96
CA THR A 448 -3.97 -10.05 2.90
C THR A 448 -4.45 -10.85 4.11
N ALA A 449 -5.56 -10.40 4.71
CA ALA A 449 -6.21 -11.10 5.82
C ALA A 449 -7.28 -12.04 5.27
N ASP A 450 -6.84 -13.20 4.77
CA ASP A 450 -7.73 -14.29 4.37
C ASP A 450 -8.01 -15.18 5.59
N ASP A 451 -7.65 -16.47 5.53
CA ASP A 451 -7.89 -17.43 6.60
C ASP A 451 -6.98 -17.15 7.81
N ASN A 452 -7.58 -17.04 9.00
CA ASN A 452 -6.90 -16.64 10.24
C ASN A 452 -6.02 -15.37 10.09
N SER A 453 -6.39 -14.45 9.19
CA SER A 453 -5.60 -13.25 8.84
C SER A 453 -4.23 -13.52 8.21
N TRP A 454 -4.04 -14.71 7.64
CA TRP A 454 -2.87 -15.07 6.83
C TRP A 454 -3.22 -15.12 5.34
N PRO A 455 -2.29 -14.78 4.43
CA PRO A 455 -2.57 -14.77 3.00
C PRO A 455 -2.71 -16.19 2.43
N THR A 456 -3.77 -16.43 1.67
CA THR A 456 -4.02 -17.69 0.95
C THR A 456 -3.64 -17.62 -0.53
N GLY A 457 -3.16 -16.46 -0.99
CA GLY A 457 -2.89 -16.16 -2.39
C GLY A 457 -4.09 -15.61 -3.16
N SER A 458 -5.23 -15.43 -2.48
CA SER A 458 -6.50 -14.92 -3.03
C SER A 458 -6.28 -13.67 -3.91
N SER A 459 -5.48 -12.71 -3.45
CA SER A 459 -5.25 -11.47 -4.20
C SER A 459 -4.57 -11.71 -5.56
N LEU A 460 -3.57 -12.59 -5.63
CA LEU A 460 -2.90 -12.89 -6.90
C LEU A 460 -3.83 -13.63 -7.87
N VAL A 461 -4.72 -14.48 -7.33
CA VAL A 461 -5.76 -15.17 -8.11
C VAL A 461 -6.75 -14.17 -8.69
N ASN A 462 -7.28 -13.24 -7.89
CA ASN A 462 -8.22 -12.22 -8.37
C ASN A 462 -7.58 -11.33 -9.46
N THR A 463 -6.31 -10.95 -9.32
CA THR A 463 -5.62 -10.21 -10.41
C THR A 463 -5.49 -11.06 -11.68
N TYR A 464 -5.18 -12.34 -11.56
CA TYR A 464 -5.13 -13.26 -12.71
C TYR A 464 -6.52 -13.40 -13.39
N GLU A 465 -7.58 -13.49 -12.60
CA GLU A 465 -8.97 -13.57 -13.09
C GLU A 465 -9.40 -12.27 -13.77
N ARG A 466 -9.04 -11.10 -13.24
CA ARG A 466 -9.28 -9.81 -13.90
C ARG A 466 -8.63 -9.76 -15.28
N VAL A 467 -7.35 -10.15 -15.38
CA VAL A 467 -6.60 -10.09 -16.64
C VAL A 467 -7.08 -11.13 -17.65
N THR A 468 -7.44 -12.34 -17.22
CA THR A 468 -7.78 -13.46 -18.11
C THR A 468 -9.27 -13.64 -18.39
N GLY A 469 -10.14 -13.10 -17.54
CA GLY A 469 -11.59 -13.18 -17.65
C GLY A 469 -12.17 -12.25 -18.71
N VAL A 470 -13.51 -12.21 -18.76
CA VAL A 470 -14.26 -11.31 -19.68
C VAL A 470 -13.92 -9.83 -19.43
N ASN A 471 -13.46 -9.50 -18.22
CA ASN A 471 -13.03 -8.17 -17.81
C ASN A 471 -11.71 -7.73 -18.48
N GLY A 472 -10.83 -8.65 -18.88
CA GLY A 472 -9.62 -8.35 -19.66
C GLY A 472 -9.91 -7.70 -21.03
N ASN A 473 -11.09 -7.97 -21.61
CA ASN A 473 -11.55 -7.29 -22.83
C ASN A 473 -11.91 -5.80 -22.61
N LYS A 474 -11.95 -5.33 -21.35
CA LYS A 474 -12.19 -3.94 -20.96
C LYS A 474 -10.92 -3.18 -20.53
N SER A 475 -9.72 -3.72 -20.75
CA SER A 475 -8.43 -3.01 -20.61
C SER A 475 -7.72 -2.98 -21.98
N ILE A 476 -7.23 -1.82 -22.43
CA ILE A 476 -6.69 -1.65 -23.80
C ILE A 476 -5.34 -2.38 -23.94
N ASP A 477 -4.58 -2.45 -22.84
CA ASP A 477 -3.14 -2.67 -22.89
C ASP A 477 -2.63 -3.83 -22.04
N VAL A 478 -3.27 -4.18 -20.91
CA VAL A 478 -2.89 -5.36 -20.13
C VAL A 478 -3.52 -6.60 -20.75
N ARG A 479 -2.73 -7.31 -21.57
CA ARG A 479 -3.21 -8.45 -22.38
C ARG A 479 -2.75 -9.82 -21.91
N GLY A 480 -2.02 -9.86 -20.80
CA GLY A 480 -1.54 -11.10 -20.24
C GLY A 480 -0.95 -10.93 -18.86
N PHE A 481 -0.88 -12.07 -18.20
CA PHE A 481 -0.35 -12.31 -16.86
C PHE A 481 0.33 -13.69 -16.86
N PRO A 482 1.25 -13.98 -15.92
CA PRO A 482 1.66 -15.35 -15.63
C PRO A 482 0.46 -16.25 -15.35
N TYR A 483 0.59 -17.55 -15.62
CA TYR A 483 -0.40 -18.50 -15.12
C TYR A 483 -0.32 -18.59 -13.60
N VAL A 484 -1.48 -18.55 -12.95
CA VAL A 484 -1.65 -18.62 -11.49
C VAL A 484 -2.74 -19.66 -11.22
N PRO A 485 -2.56 -20.59 -10.27
CA PRO A 485 -3.58 -21.58 -9.92
C PRO A 485 -4.65 -20.98 -9.01
N ASP A 486 -5.71 -21.74 -8.73
CA ASP A 486 -6.72 -21.36 -7.74
C ASP A 486 -6.15 -21.31 -6.30
N GLU A 487 -6.88 -20.61 -5.42
CA GLU A 487 -6.54 -20.45 -4.00
C GLU A 487 -6.39 -21.81 -3.28
N ASN A 488 -7.22 -22.79 -3.65
CA ASN A 488 -7.13 -24.12 -3.06
C ASN A 488 -5.75 -24.77 -3.33
N THR A 489 -5.26 -24.64 -4.55
CA THR A 489 -3.95 -25.13 -4.96
C THR A 489 -2.85 -24.37 -4.24
N PHE A 490 -2.98 -23.05 -4.04
CA PHE A 490 -2.03 -22.26 -3.26
C PHE A 490 -1.80 -22.87 -1.89
N VAL A 491 -2.87 -23.03 -1.11
CA VAL A 491 -2.80 -23.54 0.26
C VAL A 491 -2.36 -25.00 0.26
N SER A 492 -2.98 -25.85 -0.57
CA SER A 492 -2.70 -27.29 -0.60
C SER A 492 -1.26 -27.63 -0.98
N LYS A 493 -0.60 -26.80 -1.80
CA LYS A 493 0.79 -26.99 -2.23
C LYS A 493 1.78 -26.12 -1.44
N GLY A 494 1.30 -25.37 -0.46
CA GLY A 494 2.11 -24.45 0.35
C GLY A 494 2.77 -23.35 -0.48
N LEU A 495 2.16 -22.88 -1.55
CA LEU A 495 2.67 -21.75 -2.34
C LEU A 495 2.63 -20.44 -1.54
N ASN A 496 1.81 -20.39 -0.50
CA ASN A 496 1.67 -19.30 0.45
C ASN A 496 2.49 -19.47 1.75
N THR A 497 3.37 -20.48 1.84
CA THR A 497 4.23 -20.69 3.02
C THR A 497 5.69 -20.32 2.82
N ARG A 498 6.03 -19.85 1.60
CA ARG A 498 7.38 -19.47 1.16
C ARG A 498 7.29 -18.55 -0.06
N PRO A 499 8.39 -17.92 -0.48
CA PRO A 499 8.47 -17.28 -1.79
C PRO A 499 8.07 -18.25 -2.90
N THR A 500 7.21 -17.82 -3.81
CA THR A 500 6.80 -18.62 -4.98
C THR A 500 6.88 -17.76 -6.23
N PHE A 501 7.46 -18.30 -7.30
CA PHE A 501 7.63 -17.58 -8.56
C PHE A 501 6.58 -18.03 -9.58
N PHE A 502 6.03 -17.08 -10.32
CA PHE A 502 5.08 -17.31 -11.41
C PHE A 502 5.61 -16.70 -12.71
N GLY A 503 5.45 -17.43 -13.82
CA GLY A 503 5.91 -16.95 -15.13
C GLY A 503 7.43 -16.98 -15.28
N CYS A 504 8.10 -18.02 -14.80
CA CYS A 504 9.56 -18.16 -14.95
C CYS A 504 10.00 -18.45 -16.39
N ASP A 505 9.10 -19.00 -17.22
CA ASP A 505 9.28 -19.07 -18.68
C ASP A 505 8.39 -18.01 -19.33
N GLY A 506 9.02 -17.01 -19.94
CA GLY A 506 8.32 -15.90 -20.58
C GLY A 506 7.48 -16.26 -21.79
N LYS A 507 7.73 -17.42 -22.41
CA LYS A 507 6.92 -17.94 -23.52
C LYS A 507 5.67 -18.66 -23.02
N ASN A 508 5.65 -19.05 -21.75
CA ASN A 508 4.52 -19.75 -21.13
C ASN A 508 3.70 -18.80 -20.24
N THR A 509 2.98 -17.89 -20.87
CA THR A 509 2.08 -16.93 -20.20
C THR A 509 0.72 -16.90 -20.88
N THR A 510 -0.27 -16.28 -20.24
CA THR A 510 -1.63 -16.14 -20.80
C THR A 510 -1.67 -15.30 -22.08
N LEU A 511 -0.62 -14.52 -22.37
CA LEU A 511 -0.44 -13.80 -23.64
C LEU A 511 -0.20 -14.75 -24.83
N LYS A 512 0.18 -16.01 -24.57
CA LYS A 512 0.38 -17.09 -25.57
C LYS A 512 1.32 -16.70 -26.73
N GLN A 513 2.37 -15.94 -26.43
CA GLN A 513 3.42 -15.59 -27.39
C GLN A 513 4.56 -16.62 -27.37
N ASN A 514 5.14 -16.90 -28.53
CA ASN A 514 6.28 -17.82 -28.67
C ASN A 514 7.66 -17.13 -28.60
N TYR A 515 7.69 -15.83 -28.32
CA TYR A 515 8.88 -15.01 -28.11
C TYR A 515 8.69 -14.14 -26.87
N VAL A 516 9.80 -13.60 -26.34
CA VAL A 516 9.80 -12.70 -25.19
C VAL A 516 10.24 -11.31 -25.66
N ASP A 517 9.45 -10.31 -25.31
CA ASP A 517 9.65 -8.90 -25.62
C ASP A 517 9.21 -8.02 -24.44
N ASN A 518 9.18 -6.71 -24.69
CA ASN A 518 8.79 -5.68 -23.74
C ASN A 518 7.30 -5.68 -23.36
N LYS A 519 6.46 -6.46 -24.05
CA LYS A 519 5.03 -6.62 -23.76
C LYS A 519 4.74 -7.95 -23.08
N THR A 520 5.75 -8.79 -22.89
CA THR A 520 5.59 -10.08 -22.23
C THR A 520 5.29 -9.85 -20.75
N PRO A 521 4.32 -10.56 -20.15
CA PRO A 521 3.97 -10.37 -18.75
C PRO A 521 5.17 -10.58 -17.82
N PRO A 522 5.27 -9.82 -16.72
CA PRO A 522 6.39 -9.92 -15.79
C PRO A 522 6.44 -11.27 -15.09
N LEU A 523 7.64 -11.68 -14.67
CA LEU A 523 7.80 -12.75 -13.68
C LEU A 523 7.37 -12.22 -12.32
N VAL A 524 6.42 -12.88 -11.65
CA VAL A 524 5.95 -12.46 -10.32
C VAL A 524 6.66 -13.29 -9.25
N VAL A 525 7.39 -12.61 -8.36
CA VAL A 525 7.93 -13.16 -7.12
C VAL A 525 6.94 -12.86 -6.01
N TYR A 526 6.10 -13.84 -5.68
CA TYR A 526 5.11 -13.75 -4.62
C TYR A 526 5.75 -14.00 -3.25
N MET A 527 5.59 -13.04 -2.33
CA MET A 527 6.19 -13.01 -1.01
C MET A 527 5.09 -12.89 0.06
N PRO A 528 4.59 -14.01 0.59
CA PRO A 528 3.52 -14.00 1.59
C PRO A 528 4.04 -13.60 2.97
N ASN A 529 3.21 -12.89 3.73
CA ASN A 529 3.36 -12.76 5.17
C ASN A 529 3.25 -14.16 5.81
N TYR A 530 4.23 -14.53 6.63
CA TYR A 530 4.33 -15.86 7.22
C TYR A 530 5.03 -15.78 8.59
N PRO A 531 4.66 -16.61 9.59
CA PRO A 531 5.27 -16.55 10.91
C PRO A 531 6.63 -17.25 10.95
N TRP A 532 7.71 -16.46 10.91
CA TRP A 532 9.09 -16.92 11.07
C TRP A 532 9.48 -16.98 12.54
N ASP A 533 9.35 -15.87 13.25
CA ASP A 533 9.67 -15.73 14.67
C ASP A 533 8.58 -15.00 15.47
N PHE A 534 7.58 -14.45 14.79
CA PHE A 534 6.45 -13.75 15.39
C PHE A 534 5.16 -13.94 14.59
N ASP A 535 4.02 -14.05 15.28
CA ASP A 535 2.70 -14.11 14.65
C ASP A 535 2.25 -12.69 14.23
N SER A 536 2.59 -12.33 12.99
CA SER A 536 2.31 -11.03 12.38
C SER A 536 0.89 -10.88 11.81
N ASN A 537 0.00 -11.85 11.96
CA ASN A 537 -1.40 -11.83 11.49
C ASN A 537 -2.32 -10.95 12.36
N ILE A 538 -1.85 -9.74 12.70
CA ILE A 538 -2.59 -8.76 13.48
C ILE A 538 -3.83 -8.30 12.70
N SER A 539 -4.94 -8.03 13.38
CA SER A 539 -6.18 -7.56 12.76
C SER A 539 -5.98 -6.31 11.89
N THR A 540 -6.68 -6.24 10.76
CA THR A 540 -6.71 -5.05 9.90
C THR A 540 -7.24 -3.81 10.64
N PHE A 541 -8.10 -4.01 11.65
CA PHE A 541 -8.70 -2.94 12.46
C PHE A 541 -7.92 -2.65 13.76
N THR A 542 -6.63 -2.99 13.79
CA THR A 542 -5.73 -2.58 14.88
C THR A 542 -5.23 -1.16 14.60
N PHE A 543 -5.51 -0.24 15.54
CA PHE A 543 -5.19 1.20 15.41
C PHE A 543 -4.15 1.71 16.41
N ASP A 544 -3.63 0.82 17.24
CA ASP A 544 -2.52 1.03 18.17
C ASP A 544 -1.74 -0.29 18.35
N LEU A 545 -0.44 -0.18 18.53
CA LEU A 545 0.48 -1.30 18.70
C LEU A 545 1.68 -0.87 19.53
N SER A 546 2.07 -1.68 20.53
CA SER A 546 3.26 -1.39 21.33
C SER A 546 4.53 -1.33 20.48
N ASN A 547 5.53 -0.57 20.92
CA ASN A 547 6.82 -0.51 20.23
C ASN A 547 7.47 -1.89 20.06
N GLU A 548 7.35 -2.76 21.06
CA GLU A 548 7.86 -4.14 21.02
C GLU A 548 7.18 -4.97 19.91
N LYS A 549 5.85 -4.93 19.82
CA LYS A 549 5.13 -5.66 18.77
C LYS A 549 5.38 -5.06 17.39
N THR A 550 5.49 -3.73 17.29
CA THR A 550 5.85 -3.03 16.06
C THR A 550 7.18 -3.52 15.52
N GLU A 551 8.20 -3.58 16.39
CA GLU A 551 9.52 -4.09 16.06
C GLU A 551 9.48 -5.59 15.69
N ALA A 552 8.70 -6.40 16.41
CA ALA A 552 8.57 -7.83 16.13
C ALA A 552 7.96 -8.12 14.74
N VAL A 553 6.92 -7.39 14.33
CA VAL A 553 6.31 -7.54 13.00
C VAL A 553 7.32 -7.17 11.89
N ILE A 554 8.03 -6.06 12.06
CA ILE A 554 9.06 -5.61 11.10
C ILE A 554 10.18 -6.65 11.00
N ASN A 555 10.65 -7.18 12.15
CA ASN A 555 11.74 -8.16 12.17
C ASN A 555 11.33 -9.50 11.53
N ASN A 556 10.14 -10.01 11.85
CA ASN A 556 9.60 -11.21 11.21
C ASN A 556 9.57 -11.07 9.68
N ALA A 557 9.10 -9.93 9.19
CA ALA A 557 9.05 -9.63 7.77
C ALA A 557 10.44 -9.50 7.14
N ARG A 558 11.42 -8.91 7.83
CA ARG A 558 12.82 -8.83 7.36
C ARG A 558 13.41 -10.22 7.17
N VAL A 559 13.20 -11.12 8.15
CA VAL A 559 13.66 -12.51 8.08
C VAL A 559 12.97 -13.25 6.93
N ALA A 560 11.66 -13.07 6.77
CA ALA A 560 10.90 -13.65 5.67
C ALA A 560 11.41 -13.19 4.30
N ALA A 561 11.68 -11.88 4.14
CA ALA A 561 12.14 -11.27 2.90
C ALA A 561 13.48 -11.82 2.41
N THR A 562 14.39 -12.17 3.33
CA THR A 562 15.71 -12.70 3.01
C THR A 562 15.80 -14.22 3.15
N GLN A 563 14.69 -14.89 3.49
CA GLN A 563 14.64 -16.30 3.86
C GLN A 563 15.71 -16.65 4.90
N ASN A 564 15.78 -15.84 5.97
CA ASN A 564 16.81 -15.88 7.00
C ASN A 564 18.23 -15.70 6.44
N ASN A 565 18.44 -14.65 5.65
CA ASN A 565 19.70 -14.29 5.00
C ASN A 565 20.31 -15.44 4.17
N SER A 566 19.46 -16.17 3.43
CA SER A 566 19.89 -17.30 2.62
C SER A 566 20.61 -16.86 1.34
N ASP A 567 21.90 -17.20 1.24
CA ASP A 567 22.71 -17.02 0.03
C ASP A 567 22.14 -17.75 -1.19
N ASP A 568 21.57 -18.94 -0.96
CA ASP A 568 20.94 -19.76 -1.98
C ASP A 568 19.71 -19.04 -2.56
N PHE A 569 18.88 -18.48 -1.68
CA PHE A 569 17.71 -17.69 -2.09
C PHE A 569 18.12 -16.39 -2.79
N ALA A 570 19.14 -15.69 -2.31
CA ALA A 570 19.67 -14.49 -2.99
C ALA A 570 20.08 -14.80 -4.44
N THR A 571 20.76 -15.94 -4.66
CA THR A 571 21.11 -16.40 -6.01
C THR A 571 19.86 -16.68 -6.86
N CYS A 572 18.84 -17.32 -6.28
CA CYS A 572 17.59 -17.62 -6.99
C CYS A 572 16.76 -16.37 -7.32
N LEU A 573 16.83 -15.36 -6.47
CA LEU A 573 16.23 -14.06 -6.73
C LEU A 573 16.96 -13.32 -7.85
N ALA A 574 18.30 -13.37 -7.87
CA ALA A 574 19.10 -12.86 -8.99
C ALA A 574 18.74 -13.55 -10.31
N CYS A 575 18.47 -14.86 -10.29
CA CYS A 575 17.97 -15.59 -11.45
C CYS A 575 16.62 -15.08 -11.95
N ALA A 576 15.66 -14.84 -11.05
CA ALA A 576 14.37 -14.25 -11.41
C ALA A 576 14.54 -12.84 -12.03
N VAL A 577 15.37 -12.00 -11.40
CA VAL A 577 15.69 -10.63 -11.86
C VAL A 577 16.22 -10.59 -13.29
N VAL A 578 17.12 -11.49 -13.67
CA VAL A 578 17.75 -11.47 -15.00
C VAL A 578 17.00 -12.24 -16.08
N GLN A 579 16.01 -13.06 -15.71
CA GLN A 579 15.39 -14.04 -16.62
C GLN A 579 14.82 -13.42 -17.88
N ARG A 580 14.06 -12.32 -17.76
CA ARG A 580 13.44 -11.65 -18.91
C ARG A 580 14.45 -11.05 -19.86
N SER A 581 15.54 -10.48 -19.33
CA SER A 581 16.64 -9.96 -20.14
C SER A 581 17.37 -11.08 -20.88
N LEU A 582 17.61 -12.24 -20.25
CA LEU A 582 18.20 -13.40 -20.91
C LEU A 582 17.32 -13.89 -22.06
N GLU A 583 16.02 -14.03 -21.82
CA GLU A 583 15.05 -14.49 -22.82
C GLU A 583 14.95 -13.55 -24.03
N ARG A 584 14.83 -12.24 -23.79
CA ARG A 584 14.81 -11.22 -24.86
C ARG A 584 16.07 -11.26 -25.74
N LYS A 585 17.22 -11.51 -25.12
CA LYS A 585 18.53 -11.57 -25.80
C LYS A 585 18.82 -12.95 -26.41
N ASN A 586 17.88 -13.89 -26.35
CA ASN A 586 18.06 -15.29 -26.77
C ASN A 586 19.30 -15.94 -26.13
N MET A 587 19.64 -15.55 -24.90
CA MET A 587 20.71 -16.15 -24.12
C MET A 587 20.18 -17.37 -23.37
N SER A 588 21.02 -18.39 -23.18
CA SER A 588 20.64 -19.58 -22.42
C SER A 588 20.49 -19.26 -20.93
N THR A 589 19.38 -19.68 -20.33
CA THR A 589 19.21 -19.65 -18.86
C THR A 589 20.32 -20.48 -18.18
N PRO A 590 21.08 -19.90 -17.24
CA PRO A 590 22.13 -20.61 -16.52
C PRO A 590 21.60 -21.84 -15.78
N GLU A 591 22.43 -22.88 -15.64
CA GLU A 591 22.01 -24.13 -14.98
C GLU A 591 21.57 -23.89 -13.53
N ARG A 592 22.29 -23.03 -12.80
CA ARG A 592 21.89 -22.60 -11.46
C ARG A 592 20.49 -21.99 -11.42
N CYS A 593 20.11 -21.21 -12.42
CA CYS A 593 18.77 -20.63 -12.51
C CYS A 593 17.70 -21.66 -12.81
N LYS A 594 18.00 -22.70 -13.59
CA LYS A 594 17.07 -23.83 -13.79
C LYS A 594 16.79 -24.55 -12.47
N THR A 595 17.81 -24.80 -11.64
CA THR A 595 17.63 -25.38 -10.30
C THR A 595 16.76 -24.47 -9.42
N CYS A 596 17.02 -23.16 -9.43
CA CYS A 596 16.19 -22.20 -8.71
C CYS A 596 14.72 -22.21 -9.16
N PHE A 597 14.46 -22.27 -10.47
CA PHE A 597 13.09 -22.34 -10.98
C PHE A 597 12.41 -23.68 -10.70
N GLN A 598 13.16 -24.80 -10.60
CA GLN A 598 12.59 -26.05 -10.12
C GLN A 598 12.14 -25.97 -8.65
N GLN A 599 12.81 -25.15 -7.83
CA GLN A 599 12.50 -25.01 -6.41
C GLN A 599 11.40 -23.99 -6.13
N TYR A 600 11.44 -22.84 -6.80
CA TYR A 600 10.58 -21.70 -6.49
C TYR A 600 9.46 -21.49 -7.50
N CYS A 601 9.61 -21.93 -8.75
CA CYS A 601 8.55 -21.72 -9.74
C CYS A 601 7.40 -22.68 -9.51
N TRP A 602 6.17 -22.17 -9.58
CA TRP A 602 5.02 -23.05 -9.69
C TRP A 602 5.11 -23.85 -10.99
N ASP A 603 4.97 -25.18 -10.88
CA ASP A 603 5.21 -26.16 -11.95
C ASP A 603 3.97 -26.41 -12.83
N GLY A 604 2.87 -25.68 -12.61
CA GLY A 604 1.60 -25.88 -13.31
C GLY A 604 0.70 -26.95 -12.67
N SER A 605 1.13 -27.60 -11.58
CA SER A 605 0.32 -28.62 -10.93
C SER A 605 -0.80 -28.00 -10.09
N VAL A 606 -1.99 -28.63 -10.12
CA VAL A 606 -3.19 -28.21 -9.39
C VAL A 606 -3.55 -29.19 -8.27
N ALA A 607 -4.27 -28.74 -7.25
CA ALA A 607 -4.79 -29.60 -6.18
C ALA A 607 -6.28 -29.88 -6.37
N SER A 608 -6.68 -31.15 -6.29
CA SER A 608 -8.09 -31.56 -6.45
C SER A 608 -8.85 -31.73 -5.13
N ILE A 609 -8.13 -31.74 -4.00
CA ILE A 609 -8.70 -31.88 -2.66
C ILE A 609 -8.65 -30.51 -2.00
N LYS A 610 -9.73 -30.12 -1.33
CA LYS A 610 -9.78 -28.84 -0.61
C LYS A 610 -8.81 -28.86 0.57
N ALA A 611 -7.94 -27.87 0.68
CA ALA A 611 -7.12 -27.67 1.88
C ALA A 611 -8.03 -27.49 3.11
N THR A 612 -7.56 -27.98 4.26
CA THR A 612 -8.13 -27.65 5.57
C THR A 612 -7.82 -26.19 5.95
N ASP A 613 -8.39 -25.71 7.05
CA ASP A 613 -8.09 -24.40 7.65
C ASP A 613 -6.57 -24.10 7.62
N TYR A 614 -6.22 -22.95 7.06
CA TYR A 614 -4.86 -22.44 6.96
C TYR A 614 -4.54 -21.60 8.20
N ASN A 615 -3.74 -22.19 9.08
CA ASN A 615 -3.24 -21.53 10.28
C ASN A 615 -1.80 -21.96 10.54
N PRO A 616 -0.81 -21.32 9.88
CA PRO A 616 0.59 -21.67 10.07
C PRO A 616 1.04 -21.39 11.51
N THR A 617 2.05 -22.13 11.95
CA THR A 617 2.74 -21.91 13.23
C THR A 617 4.13 -21.35 12.99
N ILE A 618 4.64 -20.56 13.94
CA ILE A 618 6.02 -20.05 13.94
C ILE A 618 7.03 -21.14 13.56
N LEU A 619 7.89 -20.83 12.59
CA LEU A 619 9.00 -21.70 12.21
C LEU A 619 9.96 -21.86 13.41
N SER A 620 9.92 -23.01 14.08
CA SER A 620 10.86 -23.30 15.17
C SER A 620 12.29 -23.16 14.64
N THR A 621 13.12 -22.39 15.36
CA THR A 621 14.55 -22.13 15.06
C THR A 621 15.43 -23.38 14.96
N LYS A 622 14.87 -24.59 15.10
CA LYS A 622 15.52 -25.89 14.84
C LYS A 622 15.33 -26.44 13.43
N ASP A 623 14.38 -25.95 12.63
CA ASP A 623 14.12 -26.48 11.27
C ASP A 623 14.89 -25.74 10.16
N SER A 624 15.62 -24.66 10.47
CA SER A 624 16.39 -23.86 9.50
C SER A 624 17.74 -24.49 9.09
N SER A 625 18.01 -25.74 9.48
CA SER A 625 19.21 -26.49 9.08
C SER A 625 18.88 -27.79 8.32
N SER A 626 18.05 -27.72 7.28
CA SER A 626 18.10 -28.65 6.14
C SER A 626 17.09 -28.29 5.06
N ALA A 627 17.52 -27.51 4.07
CA ALA A 627 16.90 -27.51 2.76
C ALA A 627 17.15 -28.87 2.08
N SER A 628 16.34 -29.86 2.43
CA SER A 628 16.05 -31.07 1.66
C SER A 628 15.10 -31.94 2.48
N ARG A 629 13.79 -31.72 2.36
CA ARG A 629 12.82 -32.75 2.73
C ARG A 629 12.02 -33.17 1.51
N THR A 630 12.42 -34.31 0.97
CA THR A 630 11.58 -35.22 0.19
C THR A 630 10.23 -35.37 0.90
N VAL A 631 9.14 -35.10 0.19
CA VAL A 631 7.78 -35.30 0.67
C VAL A 631 7.59 -36.78 1.02
N SER A 632 7.58 -37.12 2.31
CA SER A 632 7.11 -38.43 2.75
C SER A 632 5.59 -38.35 2.89
N LEU A 633 4.88 -39.09 2.04
CA LEU A 633 3.44 -39.34 2.16
C LEU A 633 3.17 -40.06 3.49
N GLY A 634 2.78 -39.30 4.51
CA GLY A 634 2.32 -39.85 5.79
C GLY A 634 0.88 -40.30 5.68
N LEU A 635 0.65 -41.60 5.50
CA LEU A 635 -0.66 -42.22 5.74
C LEU A 635 -1.06 -42.01 7.20
N SER A 636 -2.13 -41.27 7.41
CA SER A 636 -2.74 -41.03 8.73
C SER A 636 -3.47 -42.29 9.18
N SER A 637 -2.94 -42.97 10.19
CA SER A 637 -3.68 -43.99 10.93
C SER A 637 -4.63 -43.31 11.92
N ILE A 638 -5.91 -43.35 11.57
CA ILE A 638 -7.07 -42.97 12.40
C ILE A 638 -7.13 -43.88 13.63
N LEU A 639 -7.20 -43.30 14.83
CA LEU A 639 -7.68 -44.00 16.02
C LEU A 639 -8.75 -43.17 16.73
N LEU A 640 -9.93 -43.77 16.77
CA LEU A 640 -11.18 -43.34 17.37
C LEU A 640 -11.04 -42.96 18.85
N SER A 641 -11.73 -41.90 19.28
CA SER A 641 -12.62 -42.00 20.43
C SER A 641 -13.79 -41.01 20.34
N LEU A 642 -14.99 -41.55 20.55
CA LEU A 642 -16.29 -40.90 20.50
C LEU A 642 -16.79 -40.67 21.95
N VAL A 643 -17.15 -39.40 22.27
CA VAL A 643 -18.41 -38.94 22.93
C VAL A 643 -18.64 -39.27 24.44
N PRO A 644 -19.49 -38.56 25.27
CA PRO A 644 -20.26 -37.30 25.12
C PRO A 644 -20.14 -36.22 26.24
N PHE A 645 -20.59 -35.01 25.89
CA PHE A 645 -21.44 -34.01 26.60
C PHE A 645 -21.97 -34.30 28.04
N VAL A 646 -22.00 -33.25 28.91
CA VAL A 646 -23.17 -32.74 29.69
C VAL A 646 -22.77 -31.62 30.70
N PHE A 647 -23.40 -30.44 30.55
CA PHE A 647 -23.78 -29.36 31.50
C PHE A 647 -22.88 -28.89 32.67
N LEU A 648 -22.71 -27.55 32.78
CA LEU A 648 -23.34 -26.76 33.87
C LEU A 648 -23.29 -25.24 33.60
N ILE A 649 -24.48 -24.62 33.64
CA ILE A 649 -24.76 -23.18 33.73
C ILE A 649 -24.98 -22.86 35.22
N ALA A 650 -24.39 -21.76 35.70
CA ALA A 650 -24.98 -20.85 36.68
C ALA A 650 -24.35 -19.46 36.49
#